data_AF-A0A9Q9M3F4-F1
#
_entry.id   AF-A0A9Q9M3F4-F1
#
_cell.length_a   1.000
_cell.length_b   1.000
_cell.length_c   1.000
_cell.angle_alpha   90.00
_cell.angle_beta   90.00
_cell.angle_gamma   90.00
#
_symmetry.space_group_name_H-M   'P 1'
#
loop_
_entity.id
_entity.type
_entity.pdbx_description
1 polymer ?
#
loop_
_entity_poly.entity_id
_entity_poly.type
_entity_poly.pdbx_seq_one_letter_code
_entity_poly.pdbx_strand_id
1 'polypeptide(L)'
;MALAFTGRFGTEDLIFGTGLRDLEIAVQDGQATLYAVTGLNGGISRWQLQGDGSLPQLAGQQLHGEASLRTGPFQLANAGGAVRLVQGQTSQGDLTYYELQDGGSLGGQQRDALAGADAGGFGAVALLELAGGTSAFYAVGAASGALQGWQLDAAGDVQGQTAAAGGSSACRLDPAALLATVQTAGGPVLLAADAQGLHSCRADAATGALTRADDLGAAQGLSISGITALESFEAGGKSWALIGAAGSSSLTLVQVAADGDLRLEAQLMDTAMTRFGGVAALEVVEADGHLLVLAAGNDGGLSLFTLAPGAGLIHLQSLEHMPGLGLQNVTALEAAVAGGALQVFAASGAEGGISQFTLPLADLGEVRLAAANAARLEGSAGNDVLDGGQGAADIFGGAGDDVLVAGARGGTLDGGRGADVFVINPAAGAVTVRGFTPGEDRLDLSLFEGLYSAAGLDTRGRSSGIEIEAGETRILLVQEGGGALALEDVFGPSLQFAFPERQDPGVTLPGGGFYGGRGSDRIAGTGGNDLLDGLAGGDRLAGGGGTDTLKGGSGDDLLKGGRGSDRLDGGTGDDILKGGSSNDLLKGRSGEDRLMGGGGADILKGNGGSDLLKGGGSDDRLIGGGGADILQGGGGSDLLKSGGGGGRLAGGGGDDSLQGGGGRDLLKGGSGDDRLAGGGGNDKLAGQGGADVFVFAGGHGRDTVADFVPGTDLIDLGGAAADGFDGLNISRADGGTLIGTGSGRIFLEDLRPGQLDADDFLF
;
A
#
# COMPACT_ATOMS: atom_id res chain seq x y z
N MET A 1 0.60 -7.91 -28.65
CA MET A 1 1.93 -8.04 -28.01
C MET A 1 1.75 -8.70 -26.64
N ALA A 2 2.08 -9.98 -26.50
CA ALA A 2 1.76 -10.75 -25.28
C ALA A 2 2.84 -11.77 -24.92
N LEU A 3 3.10 -11.92 -23.62
CA LEU A 3 3.98 -12.94 -23.07
C LEU A 3 3.31 -14.33 -23.10
N ALA A 4 4.08 -15.32 -23.55
CA ALA A 4 3.72 -16.72 -23.52
C ALA A 4 4.51 -17.45 -22.42
N PHE A 5 3.81 -18.23 -21.57
CA PHE A 5 4.47 -19.06 -20.57
C PHE A 5 5.17 -20.25 -21.22
N THR A 6 6.48 -20.38 -21.00
CA THR A 6 7.29 -21.47 -21.53
C THR A 6 7.35 -22.65 -20.56
N GLY A 7 7.52 -22.38 -19.27
CA GLY A 7 7.62 -23.40 -18.24
C GLY A 7 8.34 -22.90 -16.99
N ARG A 8 8.61 -23.83 -16.07
CA ARG A 8 9.41 -23.58 -14.86
C ARG A 8 10.64 -24.44 -14.81
N PHE A 9 11.70 -23.92 -14.21
CA PHE A 9 12.96 -24.61 -13.99
C PHE A 9 13.51 -24.26 -12.59
N GLY A 10 14.44 -25.07 -12.09
CA GLY A 10 14.99 -24.90 -10.76
C GLY A 10 15.91 -26.06 -10.40
N THR A 11 16.46 -26.02 -9.20
CA THR A 11 17.44 -27.01 -8.72
C THR A 11 16.77 -28.07 -7.85
N GLU A 12 17.28 -29.30 -7.88
CA GLU A 12 16.87 -30.33 -6.91
C GLU A 12 17.34 -30.01 -5.49
N ASP A 13 18.44 -29.25 -5.36
CA ASP A 13 18.94 -28.76 -4.09
C ASP A 13 18.13 -27.52 -3.65
N LEU A 14 17.40 -27.67 -2.55
CA LEU A 14 16.54 -26.62 -1.99
C LEU A 14 17.32 -25.37 -1.56
N ILE A 15 18.62 -25.50 -1.27
CA ILE A 15 19.48 -24.36 -0.89
C ILE A 15 19.55 -23.32 -2.01
N PHE A 16 19.52 -23.76 -3.27
CA PHE A 16 19.57 -22.90 -4.45
C PHE A 16 18.22 -22.68 -5.10
N GLY A 17 17.24 -23.54 -4.81
CA GLY A 17 15.94 -23.55 -5.47
C GLY A 17 14.83 -22.81 -4.71
N THR A 18 15.05 -22.44 -3.44
CA THR A 18 14.03 -21.79 -2.61
C THR A 18 14.57 -20.52 -1.96
N GLY A 19 13.67 -19.55 -1.70
CA GLY A 19 14.06 -18.27 -1.10
C GLY A 19 14.96 -17.44 -2.01
N LEU A 20 14.71 -17.53 -3.33
CA LEU A 20 15.34 -16.69 -4.34
C LEU A 20 15.03 -15.22 -4.04
N ARG A 21 16.09 -14.41 -3.99
CA ARG A 21 16.05 -13.00 -3.61
C ARG A 21 16.31 -12.08 -4.77
N ASP A 22 17.01 -12.59 -5.79
CA ASP A 22 17.43 -11.78 -6.90
C ASP A 22 17.76 -12.61 -8.13
N LEU A 23 17.63 -11.97 -9.29
CA LEU A 23 17.91 -12.52 -10.61
C LEU A 23 18.72 -11.48 -11.39
N GLU A 24 19.78 -11.92 -12.07
CA GLU A 24 20.65 -11.05 -12.86
C GLU A 24 21.01 -11.74 -14.18
N ILE A 25 20.96 -11.05 -15.33
CA ILE A 25 21.41 -11.60 -16.62
C ILE A 25 22.64 -10.88 -17.16
N ALA A 26 23.75 -11.63 -17.27
CA ALA A 26 24.93 -11.14 -17.99
C ALA A 26 24.99 -11.72 -19.41
N VAL A 27 25.28 -10.86 -20.38
CA VAL A 27 25.57 -11.27 -21.76
C VAL A 27 27.07 -11.11 -22.03
N GLN A 28 27.76 -12.22 -22.26
CA GLN A 28 29.19 -12.25 -22.58
C GLN A 28 29.41 -13.06 -23.86
N ASP A 29 30.15 -12.50 -24.83
CA ASP A 29 30.45 -13.13 -26.12
C ASP A 29 29.19 -13.66 -26.86
N GLY A 30 28.05 -12.98 -26.72
CA GLY A 30 26.77 -13.37 -27.31
C GLY A 30 26.06 -14.54 -26.60
N GLN A 31 26.57 -14.99 -25.45
CA GLN A 31 25.94 -15.97 -24.59
C GLN A 31 25.32 -15.26 -23.37
N ALA A 32 24.02 -15.43 -23.19
CA ALA A 32 23.30 -14.88 -22.04
C ALA A 32 23.24 -15.91 -20.90
N THR A 33 23.56 -15.46 -19.69
CA THR A 33 23.63 -16.29 -18.49
C THR A 33 22.81 -15.66 -17.39
N LEU A 34 21.83 -16.40 -16.87
CA LEU A 34 21.02 -16.00 -15.73
C LEU A 34 21.66 -16.49 -14.43
N TYR A 35 21.86 -15.57 -13.50
CA TYR A 35 22.27 -15.83 -12.14
C TYR A 35 21.06 -15.69 -11.23
N ALA A 36 20.85 -16.67 -10.37
CA ALA A 36 19.78 -16.65 -9.40
C ALA A 36 20.34 -16.82 -8.00
N VAL A 37 20.02 -15.88 -7.12
CA VAL A 37 20.65 -15.71 -5.82
C VAL A 37 19.65 -16.08 -4.73
N THR A 38 20.11 -16.86 -3.76
CA THR A 38 19.34 -17.20 -2.55
C THR A 38 19.89 -16.48 -1.32
N GLY A 39 19.08 -16.38 -0.27
CA GLY A 39 19.41 -15.66 0.97
C GLY A 39 20.40 -16.36 1.92
N LEU A 40 20.17 -16.23 3.23
CA LEU A 40 21.04 -16.73 4.30
C LEU A 40 21.41 -18.21 4.16
N ASN A 41 22.70 -18.55 4.22
CA ASN A 41 23.27 -19.89 3.96
C ASN A 41 23.03 -20.43 2.53
N GLY A 42 22.60 -19.57 1.61
CA GLY A 42 22.34 -19.90 0.21
C GLY A 42 23.59 -19.90 -0.66
N GLY A 43 23.33 -19.75 -1.95
CA GLY A 43 24.35 -19.54 -2.96
C GLY A 43 23.76 -18.98 -4.26
N ILE A 44 24.59 -19.03 -5.30
CA ILE A 44 24.28 -18.57 -6.64
C ILE A 44 24.11 -19.81 -7.52
N SER A 45 22.97 -19.92 -8.20
CA SER A 45 22.79 -20.85 -9.31
C SER A 45 22.91 -20.10 -10.63
N ARG A 46 23.47 -20.76 -11.64
CA ARG A 46 23.76 -20.17 -12.93
C ARG A 46 23.14 -20.99 -14.05
N TRP A 47 22.47 -20.33 -14.98
CA TRP A 47 21.68 -20.96 -16.03
C TRP A 47 22.04 -20.38 -17.38
N GLN A 48 22.35 -21.25 -18.34
CA GLN A 48 22.62 -20.85 -19.71
C GLN A 48 21.30 -20.66 -20.47
N LEU A 49 21.04 -19.44 -20.92
CA LEU A 49 19.85 -19.13 -21.73
C LEU A 49 19.98 -19.77 -23.12
N GLN A 50 18.85 -20.28 -23.61
CA GLN A 50 18.77 -20.90 -24.92
C GLN A 50 18.28 -19.88 -25.94
N GLY A 51 18.93 -19.83 -27.09
CA GLY A 51 18.59 -18.89 -28.16
C GLY A 51 17.31 -19.23 -28.92
N ASP A 52 16.64 -20.34 -28.61
CA ASP A 52 15.34 -20.69 -29.17
C ASP A 52 14.19 -20.40 -28.19
N GLY A 53 14.47 -19.78 -27.04
CA GLY A 53 13.50 -19.50 -25.99
C GLY A 53 13.10 -20.72 -25.15
N SER A 54 13.75 -21.88 -25.34
CA SER A 54 13.55 -23.04 -24.47
C SER A 54 14.09 -22.81 -23.05
N LEU A 55 13.68 -23.69 -22.12
CA LEU A 55 14.07 -23.58 -20.71
C LEU A 55 15.60 -23.52 -20.55
N PRO A 56 16.14 -22.60 -19.72
CA PRO A 56 17.57 -22.52 -19.45
C PRO A 56 18.16 -23.81 -18.90
N GLN A 57 19.43 -24.06 -19.20
CA GLN A 57 20.17 -25.23 -18.71
C GLN A 57 21.04 -24.87 -17.51
N LEU A 58 21.00 -25.66 -16.44
CA LEU A 58 21.84 -25.43 -15.26
C LEU A 58 23.32 -25.56 -15.63
N ALA A 59 24.06 -24.45 -15.52
CA ALA A 59 25.47 -24.35 -15.86
C ALA A 59 26.39 -24.43 -14.62
N GLY A 60 25.86 -24.19 -13.42
CA GLY A 60 26.62 -24.36 -12.19
C GLY A 60 25.92 -23.84 -10.95
N GLN A 61 26.45 -24.22 -9.79
CA GLN A 61 25.99 -23.76 -8.48
C GLN A 61 27.21 -23.48 -7.60
N GLN A 62 27.14 -22.41 -6.83
CA GLN A 62 28.23 -22.00 -5.94
C GLN A 62 27.65 -21.45 -4.64
N LEU A 63 28.01 -22.06 -3.51
CA LEU A 63 27.68 -21.52 -2.19
C LEU A 63 28.38 -20.18 -1.97
N HIS A 64 27.75 -19.30 -1.20
CA HIS A 64 28.44 -18.11 -0.73
C HIS A 64 29.65 -18.51 0.13
N GLY A 65 30.76 -17.80 -0.02
CA GLY A 65 32.01 -18.09 0.71
C GLY A 65 31.86 -18.00 2.23
N GLU A 66 30.84 -17.29 2.73
CA GLU A 66 30.51 -17.18 4.15
C GLU A 66 29.04 -17.59 4.39
N ALA A 67 28.84 -18.66 5.17
CA ALA A 67 27.52 -19.22 5.45
C ALA A 67 26.57 -18.24 6.16
N SER A 68 27.09 -17.26 6.90
CA SER A 68 26.30 -16.25 7.61
C SER A 68 25.93 -15.02 6.78
N LEU A 69 26.27 -14.97 5.49
CA LEU A 69 25.90 -13.83 4.65
C LEU A 69 24.39 -13.78 4.48
N ARG A 70 23.79 -12.69 4.96
CA ARG A 70 22.53 -12.20 4.43
C ARG A 70 22.88 -11.58 3.09
N THR A 71 22.73 -12.33 2.01
CA THR A 71 22.87 -11.77 0.68
C THR A 71 21.68 -10.86 0.41
N GLY A 72 21.97 -9.57 0.27
CA GLY A 72 21.05 -8.63 -0.36
C GLY A 72 21.04 -8.82 -1.88
N PRO A 73 20.44 -7.88 -2.63
CA PRO A 73 20.46 -7.93 -4.09
C PRO A 73 21.90 -7.87 -4.61
N PHE A 74 22.10 -8.43 -5.78
CA PHE A 74 23.28 -8.23 -6.60
C PHE A 74 22.97 -7.18 -7.67
N GLN A 75 24.02 -6.66 -8.28
CA GLN A 75 23.94 -5.81 -9.46
C GLN A 75 25.05 -6.21 -10.42
N LEU A 76 24.74 -6.30 -11.69
CA LEU A 76 25.77 -6.39 -12.72
C LEU A 76 26.43 -5.04 -12.95
N ALA A 77 27.75 -5.05 -13.00
CA ALA A 77 28.52 -3.83 -13.15
C ALA A 77 29.78 -4.07 -13.98
N ASN A 78 30.05 -3.19 -14.94
CA ASN A 78 31.32 -3.19 -15.66
C ASN A 78 32.34 -2.34 -14.88
N ALA A 79 33.42 -2.97 -14.44
CA ALA A 79 34.50 -2.27 -13.76
C ALA A 79 35.84 -2.77 -14.30
N GLY A 80 36.52 -1.87 -14.99
CA GLY A 80 37.82 -2.13 -15.62
C GLY A 80 37.81 -3.12 -16.77
N GLY A 81 36.70 -3.17 -17.53
CA GLY A 81 36.54 -4.05 -18.68
C GLY A 81 36.15 -5.49 -18.33
N ALA A 82 35.98 -5.81 -17.05
CA ALA A 82 35.41 -7.05 -16.58
C ALA A 82 34.00 -6.82 -16.04
N VAL A 83 33.08 -7.72 -16.37
CA VAL A 83 31.74 -7.73 -15.79
C VAL A 83 31.83 -8.36 -14.40
N ARG A 84 31.30 -7.68 -13.39
CA ARG A 84 31.29 -8.10 -12.00
C ARG A 84 29.84 -8.24 -11.54
N LEU A 85 29.57 -9.31 -10.78
CA LEU A 85 28.34 -9.47 -10.02
C LEU A 85 28.60 -8.92 -8.62
N VAL A 86 28.20 -7.67 -8.40
CA VAL A 86 28.47 -6.88 -7.18
C VAL A 86 27.37 -7.13 -6.16
N GLN A 87 27.75 -7.41 -4.92
CA GLN A 87 26.80 -7.63 -3.83
C GLN A 87 26.39 -6.30 -3.19
N GLY A 88 25.09 -6.00 -3.21
CA GLY A 88 24.55 -4.72 -2.74
C GLY A 88 24.42 -4.56 -1.23
N GLN A 89 24.46 -5.65 -0.46
CA GLN A 89 24.50 -5.59 1.00
C GLN A 89 25.73 -6.29 1.55
N THR A 90 26.51 -5.57 2.35
CA THR A 90 27.75 -6.08 2.95
C THR A 90 27.74 -5.82 4.45
N SER A 91 28.33 -6.71 5.24
CA SER A 91 28.31 -6.65 6.71
C SER A 91 29.55 -5.96 7.31
N GLN A 92 30.56 -5.68 6.47
CA GLN A 92 31.87 -5.16 6.89
C GLN A 92 32.27 -3.85 6.19
N GLY A 93 31.40 -3.31 5.32
CA GLY A 93 31.68 -2.07 4.60
C GLY A 93 32.68 -2.22 3.44
N ASP A 94 33.03 -3.45 3.06
CA ASP A 94 33.85 -3.74 1.88
C ASP A 94 32.97 -3.83 0.62
N LEU A 95 33.55 -3.55 -0.55
CA LEU A 95 32.95 -3.87 -1.85
C LEU A 95 33.17 -5.36 -2.12
N THR A 96 32.08 -6.14 -2.16
CA THR A 96 32.14 -7.59 -2.39
C THR A 96 31.56 -7.95 -3.74
N TYR A 97 32.26 -8.75 -4.54
CA TYR A 97 31.81 -9.11 -5.88
C TYR A 97 32.41 -10.44 -6.38
N TYR A 98 31.84 -10.94 -7.47
CA TYR A 98 32.42 -12.00 -8.29
C TYR A 98 32.76 -11.42 -9.66
N GLU A 99 34.00 -11.58 -10.09
CA GLU A 99 34.37 -11.30 -11.48
C GLU A 99 33.84 -12.43 -12.37
N LEU A 100 33.13 -12.08 -13.45
CA LEU A 100 32.59 -13.02 -14.41
C LEU A 100 33.66 -13.37 -15.45
N GLN A 101 34.00 -14.65 -15.53
CA GLN A 101 34.91 -15.22 -16.53
C GLN A 101 34.13 -15.60 -17.80
N ASP A 102 34.87 -15.85 -18.89
CA ASP A 102 34.34 -16.33 -20.18
C ASP A 102 33.24 -17.40 -20.02
N GLY A 103 32.13 -17.23 -20.72
CA GLY A 103 30.96 -18.12 -20.59
C GLY A 103 30.21 -17.96 -19.25
N GLY A 104 30.35 -16.81 -18.59
CA GLY A 104 29.59 -16.45 -17.41
C GLY A 104 29.98 -17.18 -16.13
N SER A 105 31.15 -17.84 -16.03
CA SER A 105 31.52 -18.53 -14.77
C SER A 105 31.94 -17.54 -13.70
N LEU A 106 31.53 -17.80 -12.46
CA LEU A 106 31.95 -17.00 -11.31
C LEU A 106 33.41 -17.29 -10.99
N GLY A 107 34.22 -16.24 -10.92
CA GLY A 107 35.53 -16.31 -10.28
C GLY A 107 35.43 -16.53 -8.76
N GLY A 108 36.58 -16.52 -8.09
CA GLY A 108 36.60 -16.47 -6.63
C GLY A 108 36.00 -15.15 -6.13
N GLN A 109 35.26 -15.18 -5.02
CA GLN A 109 34.73 -13.97 -4.38
C GLN A 109 35.87 -13.01 -4.04
N GLN A 110 35.78 -11.78 -4.50
CA GLN A 110 36.72 -10.71 -4.19
C GLN A 110 36.12 -9.74 -3.15
N ARG A 111 37.00 -9.06 -2.43
CA ARG A 111 36.67 -8.03 -1.44
C ARG A 111 37.67 -6.89 -1.53
N ASP A 112 37.17 -5.70 -1.83
CA ASP A 112 37.97 -4.47 -1.86
C ASP A 112 37.61 -3.58 -0.67
N ALA A 113 38.63 -3.20 0.10
CA ALA A 113 38.45 -2.36 1.28
C ALA A 113 38.10 -0.93 0.88
N LEU A 114 36.98 -0.42 1.40
CA LEU A 114 36.53 0.94 1.14
C LEU A 114 36.98 1.86 2.27
N ALA A 115 38.06 2.59 2.05
CA ALA A 115 38.58 3.54 3.04
C ALA A 115 37.50 4.56 3.43
N GLY A 116 37.24 4.69 4.73
CA GLY A 116 36.23 5.61 5.27
C GLY A 116 34.79 5.14 5.16
N ALA A 117 34.54 3.88 4.79
CA ALA A 117 33.22 3.26 4.82
C ALA A 117 32.65 3.15 6.24
N ASP A 118 31.33 3.19 6.31
CA ASP A 118 30.59 2.97 7.55
C ASP A 118 30.81 1.56 8.09
N ALA A 119 31.14 1.47 9.39
CA ALA A 119 31.44 0.21 10.07
C ALA A 119 30.25 -0.76 10.18
N GLY A 120 29.04 -0.31 9.85
CA GLY A 120 27.80 -1.10 9.88
C GLY A 120 27.45 -1.79 8.57
N GLY A 121 28.25 -1.62 7.52
CA GLY A 121 27.94 -2.15 6.20
C GLY A 121 26.94 -1.29 5.41
N PHE A 122 26.56 -1.77 4.22
CA PHE A 122 25.70 -1.04 3.28
C PHE A 122 24.34 -1.71 3.07
N GLY A 123 23.30 -0.88 2.92
CA GLY A 123 21.92 -1.31 2.67
C GLY A 123 21.56 -1.38 1.19
N ALA A 124 22.13 -0.47 0.38
CA ALA A 124 22.00 -0.42 -1.06
C ALA A 124 23.29 0.15 -1.69
N VAL A 125 23.52 -0.20 -2.95
CA VAL A 125 24.65 0.27 -3.75
C VAL A 125 24.19 0.66 -5.15
N ALA A 126 25.01 1.46 -5.82
CA ALA A 126 24.90 1.69 -7.26
C ALA A 126 26.28 1.92 -7.85
N LEU A 127 26.51 1.41 -9.06
CA LEU A 127 27.70 1.72 -9.84
C LEU A 127 27.37 2.70 -10.95
N LEU A 128 28.22 3.70 -11.12
CA LEU A 128 28.11 4.69 -12.16
C LEU A 128 29.36 4.66 -13.04
N GLU A 129 29.18 4.53 -14.36
CA GLU A 129 30.29 4.74 -15.30
C GLU A 129 30.63 6.23 -15.41
N LEU A 130 31.93 6.52 -15.32
CA LEU A 130 32.49 7.86 -15.47
C LEU A 130 33.26 7.97 -16.80
N ALA A 131 33.60 9.20 -17.17
CA ALA A 131 34.44 9.46 -18.33
C ALA A 131 35.81 8.76 -18.20
N GLY A 132 36.38 8.37 -19.34
CA GLY A 132 37.71 7.78 -19.40
C GLY A 132 37.81 6.33 -18.95
N GLY A 133 36.67 5.61 -18.87
CA GLY A 133 36.64 4.19 -18.50
C GLY A 133 36.86 3.93 -17.00
N THR A 134 36.66 4.96 -16.17
CA THR A 134 36.62 4.83 -14.71
C THR A 134 35.17 4.70 -14.25
N SER A 135 34.95 4.33 -12.99
CA SER A 135 33.60 4.22 -12.42
C SER A 135 33.56 4.84 -11.02
N ALA A 136 32.36 5.15 -10.53
CA ALA A 136 32.10 5.47 -9.15
C ALA A 136 31.18 4.43 -8.53
N PHE A 137 31.49 4.02 -7.32
CA PHE A 137 30.65 3.18 -6.49
C PHE A 137 30.01 4.03 -5.40
N TYR A 138 28.69 4.01 -5.31
CA TYR A 138 27.92 4.68 -4.26
C TYR A 138 27.23 3.66 -3.38
N ALA A 139 27.13 3.97 -2.09
CA ALA A 139 26.45 3.11 -1.13
C ALA A 139 25.77 3.90 -0.03
N VAL A 140 24.67 3.34 0.50
CA VAL A 140 23.96 3.87 1.67
C VAL A 140 24.33 3.04 2.90
N GLY A 141 24.82 3.68 3.96
CA GLY A 141 25.14 3.00 5.21
C GLY A 141 23.90 2.37 5.86
N ALA A 142 23.94 1.06 6.12
CA ALA A 142 22.79 0.25 6.55
C ALA A 142 22.19 0.66 7.92
N ALA A 143 22.94 1.39 8.73
CA ALA A 143 22.48 1.91 10.03
C ALA A 143 22.38 3.44 10.06
N SER A 144 23.16 4.14 9.23
CA SER A 144 23.31 5.59 9.27
C SER A 144 22.42 6.30 8.25
N GLY A 145 22.07 5.63 7.14
CA GLY A 145 21.47 6.27 5.98
C GLY A 145 22.43 7.20 5.23
N ALA A 146 23.74 7.17 5.58
CA ALA A 146 24.72 8.06 4.97
C ALA A 146 25.07 7.57 3.57
N LEU A 147 24.87 8.44 2.57
CA LEU A 147 25.33 8.21 1.21
C LEU A 147 26.84 8.48 1.11
N GLN A 148 27.60 7.48 0.67
CA GLN A 148 29.05 7.51 0.51
C GLN A 148 29.44 7.09 -0.92
N GLY A 149 30.58 7.56 -1.42
CA GLY A 149 31.04 7.29 -2.79
C GLY A 149 32.54 7.07 -2.89
N TRP A 150 32.96 6.20 -3.80
CA TRP A 150 34.36 5.87 -4.10
C TRP A 150 34.62 5.81 -5.60
N GLN A 151 35.77 6.31 -6.02
CA GLN A 151 36.21 6.20 -7.42
C GLN A 151 36.97 4.89 -7.63
N LEU A 152 36.66 4.22 -8.73
CA LEU A 152 37.33 3.03 -9.24
C LEU A 152 38.09 3.42 -10.50
N ASP A 153 39.32 2.93 -10.64
CA ASP A 153 40.09 3.15 -11.86
C ASP A 153 39.62 2.25 -13.02
N ALA A 154 40.33 2.33 -14.14
CA ALA A 154 40.06 1.51 -15.33
C ALA A 154 40.45 0.03 -15.20
N ALA A 155 40.96 -0.42 -14.04
CA ALA A 155 41.06 -1.84 -13.68
C ALA A 155 39.94 -2.24 -12.69
N GLY A 156 39.13 -1.28 -12.26
CA GLY A 156 38.11 -1.46 -11.22
C GLY A 156 38.69 -1.53 -9.82
N ASP A 157 39.91 -0.99 -9.61
CA ASP A 157 40.55 -0.90 -8.30
C ASP A 157 40.14 0.41 -7.60
N VAL A 158 39.80 0.31 -6.31
CA VAL A 158 39.37 1.45 -5.50
C VAL A 158 40.52 2.44 -5.28
N GLN A 159 40.38 3.67 -5.77
CA GLN A 159 41.40 4.72 -5.65
C GLN A 159 41.23 5.58 -4.39
N GLY A 160 39.99 5.76 -3.94
CA GLY A 160 39.65 6.59 -2.78
C GLY A 160 38.21 7.09 -2.82
N GLN A 161 37.79 7.79 -1.77
CA GLN A 161 36.46 8.41 -1.74
C GLN A 161 36.32 9.48 -2.82
N THR A 162 35.17 9.51 -3.51
CA THR A 162 34.83 10.63 -4.39
C THR A 162 34.79 11.90 -3.54
N ALA A 163 35.46 12.97 -3.97
CA ALA A 163 35.44 14.21 -3.20
C ALA A 163 34.00 14.72 -3.07
N ALA A 164 33.51 14.88 -1.84
CA ALA A 164 32.27 15.63 -1.60
C ALA A 164 32.54 17.09 -1.98
N ALA A 165 32.02 17.54 -3.13
CA ALA A 165 32.06 18.94 -3.51
C ALA A 165 31.16 19.74 -2.56
N GLY A 166 31.70 20.12 -1.39
CA GLY A 166 31.01 20.92 -0.38
C GLY A 166 30.43 20.08 0.75
N GLY A 167 30.79 20.43 1.99
CA GLY A 167 30.46 19.65 3.19
C GLY A 167 28.96 19.38 3.41
N SER A 168 28.68 18.17 3.91
CA SER A 168 27.57 17.84 4.81
C SER A 168 26.14 18.30 4.44
N SER A 169 25.76 18.30 3.17
CA SER A 169 24.33 18.30 2.76
C SER A 169 24.02 17.29 1.66
N ALA A 170 24.84 16.24 1.54
CA ALA A 170 24.58 15.08 0.71
C ALA A 170 23.19 14.53 1.03
N CYS A 171 22.44 14.14 -0.02
CA CYS A 171 21.12 13.52 0.02
C CYS A 171 21.01 12.62 1.27
N ARG A 172 20.28 13.07 2.31
CA ARG A 172 20.15 12.32 3.56
C ARG A 172 19.06 11.30 3.33
N LEU A 173 19.44 10.03 3.30
CA LEU A 173 18.56 8.94 2.94
C LEU A 173 18.14 8.15 4.18
N ASP A 174 16.99 7.49 4.10
CA ASP A 174 16.69 6.39 4.99
C ASP A 174 17.70 5.24 4.79
N PRO A 175 18.11 4.50 5.83
CA PRO A 175 18.92 3.29 5.68
C PRO A 175 18.35 2.23 4.71
N ALA A 176 17.03 2.22 4.48
CA ALA A 176 16.36 1.33 3.54
C ALA A 176 16.24 1.89 2.10
N ALA A 177 16.91 3.00 1.78
CA ALA A 177 16.84 3.61 0.46
C ALA A 177 17.34 2.68 -0.65
N LEU A 178 16.70 2.75 -1.81
CA LEU A 178 17.13 2.14 -3.06
C LEU A 178 17.98 3.13 -3.86
N LEU A 179 18.93 2.63 -4.65
CA LEU A 179 19.77 3.45 -5.51
C LEU A 179 19.67 2.99 -6.97
N ALA A 180 19.66 3.94 -7.90
CA ALA A 180 19.75 3.70 -9.33
C ALA A 180 20.58 4.81 -9.99
N THR A 181 21.11 4.58 -11.19
CA THR A 181 21.85 5.61 -11.94
C THR A 181 21.34 5.75 -13.36
N VAL A 182 21.25 6.99 -13.85
CA VAL A 182 20.79 7.27 -15.21
C VAL A 182 21.69 8.32 -15.87
N GLN A 183 21.97 8.15 -17.17
CA GLN A 183 22.62 9.22 -17.93
C GLN A 183 21.58 10.22 -18.40
N THR A 184 21.93 11.50 -18.33
CA THR A 184 21.13 12.59 -18.89
C THR A 184 21.99 13.39 -19.86
N ALA A 185 21.36 14.25 -20.66
CA ALA A 185 22.09 15.18 -21.54
C ALA A 185 23.05 16.12 -20.78
N GLY A 186 22.83 16.36 -19.48
CA GLY A 186 23.69 17.19 -18.62
C GLY A 186 24.69 16.41 -17.77
N GLY A 187 24.82 15.10 -18.01
CA GLY A 187 25.72 14.19 -17.29
C GLY A 187 24.98 13.16 -16.45
N PRO A 188 25.73 12.29 -15.74
CA PRO A 188 25.16 11.24 -14.93
C PRO A 188 24.43 11.77 -13.69
N VAL A 189 23.34 11.09 -13.31
CA VAL A 189 22.55 11.37 -12.12
C VAL A 189 22.42 10.09 -11.30
N LEU A 190 22.71 10.22 -10.00
CA LEU A 190 22.36 9.22 -9.00
C LEU A 190 20.95 9.51 -8.50
N LEU A 191 20.11 8.49 -8.52
CA LEU A 191 18.77 8.50 -7.97
C LEU A 191 18.76 7.71 -6.66
N ALA A 192 18.04 8.21 -5.67
CA ALA A 192 17.81 7.51 -4.42
C ALA A 192 16.34 7.59 -4.03
N ALA A 193 15.72 6.45 -3.74
CA ALA A 193 14.31 6.39 -3.34
C ALA A 193 14.17 5.82 -1.94
N ASP A 194 13.42 6.50 -1.08
CA ASP A 194 13.19 6.09 0.31
C ASP A 194 11.77 6.41 0.79
N ALA A 195 11.52 6.33 2.10
CA ALA A 195 10.20 6.58 2.67
C ALA A 195 9.70 8.03 2.45
N GLN A 196 10.58 8.96 2.07
CA GLN A 196 10.26 10.37 1.86
C GLN A 196 10.00 10.69 0.38
N GLY A 197 10.43 9.85 -0.55
CA GLY A 197 10.18 9.99 -1.98
C GLY A 197 11.40 9.64 -2.84
N LEU A 198 11.53 10.32 -3.97
CA LEU A 198 12.67 10.20 -4.89
C LEU A 198 13.57 11.43 -4.77
N HIS A 199 14.88 11.19 -4.70
CA HIS A 199 15.93 12.19 -4.60
C HIS A 199 16.88 12.06 -5.79
N SER A 200 17.33 13.19 -6.35
CA SER A 200 18.33 13.21 -7.41
C SER A 200 19.59 13.95 -6.97
N CYS A 201 20.74 13.38 -7.30
CA CYS A 201 22.04 13.99 -7.04
C CYS A 201 22.87 13.87 -8.34
N ARG A 202 23.24 15.01 -8.94
CA ARG A 202 24.11 15.04 -10.14
C ARG A 202 25.51 14.57 -9.78
N ALA A 203 26.07 13.69 -10.60
CA ALA A 203 27.45 13.25 -10.48
C ALA A 203 28.34 14.02 -11.46
N ASP A 204 29.48 14.49 -10.98
CA ASP A 204 30.53 15.01 -11.85
C ASP A 204 31.10 13.85 -12.69
N ALA A 205 31.04 13.98 -14.02
CA ALA A 205 31.36 12.90 -14.94
C ALA A 205 32.83 12.44 -14.92
N ALA A 206 33.76 13.19 -14.29
CA ALA A 206 35.17 12.82 -14.20
C ALA A 206 35.55 12.27 -12.82
N THR A 207 34.89 12.76 -11.76
CA THR A 207 35.28 12.50 -10.37
C THR A 207 34.25 11.70 -9.58
N GLY A 208 33.01 11.58 -10.06
CA GLY A 208 31.90 11.02 -9.32
C GLY A 208 31.46 11.86 -8.11
N ALA A 209 31.91 13.11 -8.00
CA ALA A 209 31.45 13.99 -6.92
C ALA A 209 29.95 14.29 -7.07
N LEU A 210 29.17 14.06 -6.02
CA LEU A 210 27.72 14.29 -6.03
C LEU A 210 27.36 15.72 -5.60
N THR A 211 26.36 16.29 -6.28
CA THR A 211 25.68 17.55 -5.91
C THR A 211 24.18 17.31 -5.95
N ARG A 212 23.46 17.55 -4.85
CA ARG A 212 21.99 17.42 -4.81
C ARG A 212 21.34 18.30 -5.88
N ALA A 213 20.39 17.74 -6.62
CA ALA A 213 19.65 18.43 -7.66
C ALA A 213 18.21 18.71 -7.21
N ASP A 214 17.43 17.66 -6.90
CA ASP A 214 16.01 17.82 -6.59
C ASP A 214 15.45 16.73 -5.66
N ASP A 215 14.25 16.96 -5.12
CA ASP A 215 13.49 16.02 -4.30
C ASP A 215 12.01 16.01 -4.70
N LEU A 216 11.49 14.83 -5.00
CA LEU A 216 10.10 14.58 -5.31
C LEU A 216 9.49 13.70 -4.21
N GLY A 217 8.80 14.33 -3.25
CA GLY A 217 8.09 13.65 -2.17
C GLY A 217 6.62 14.08 -2.06
N ALA A 218 5.98 13.74 -0.94
CA ALA A 218 4.57 14.05 -0.71
C ALA A 218 4.24 15.55 -0.86
N ALA A 219 5.13 16.44 -0.44
CA ALA A 219 4.97 17.88 -0.57
C ALA A 219 4.97 18.37 -2.04
N GLN A 220 5.52 17.58 -2.95
CA GLN A 220 5.59 17.82 -4.39
C GLN A 220 4.52 17.02 -5.16
N GLY A 221 3.55 16.42 -4.45
CA GLY A 221 2.43 15.69 -5.05
C GLY A 221 2.67 14.19 -5.22
N LEU A 222 3.83 13.66 -4.82
CA LEU A 222 4.12 12.23 -4.89
C LEU A 222 3.47 11.49 -3.72
N SER A 223 2.31 10.88 -3.97
CA SER A 223 1.53 10.16 -2.97
C SER A 223 1.75 8.66 -3.08
N ILE A 224 2.95 8.19 -2.71
CA ILE A 224 3.31 6.77 -2.64
C ILE A 224 3.78 6.39 -1.24
N SER A 225 3.63 5.12 -0.88
CA SER A 225 4.15 4.58 0.39
C SER A 225 4.75 3.20 0.20
N GLY A 226 5.77 2.88 0.99
CA GLY A 226 6.45 1.59 0.96
C GLY A 226 7.14 1.33 -0.39
N ILE A 227 8.04 2.22 -0.81
CA ILE A 227 8.88 2.02 -2.00
C ILE A 227 9.67 0.72 -1.84
N THR A 228 9.60 -0.14 -2.86
CA THR A 228 10.17 -1.49 -2.85
C THR A 228 11.00 -1.79 -4.10
N ALA A 229 10.79 -1.04 -5.19
CA ALA A 229 11.57 -1.17 -6.41
C ALA A 229 11.86 0.22 -7.01
N LEU A 230 13.03 0.36 -7.63
CA LEU A 230 13.45 1.56 -8.35
C LEU A 230 14.25 1.12 -9.57
N GLU A 231 13.74 1.45 -10.75
CA GLU A 231 14.42 1.27 -12.03
C GLU A 231 14.73 2.62 -12.68
N SER A 232 15.74 2.66 -13.53
CA SER A 232 16.04 3.85 -14.33
C SER A 232 16.51 3.49 -15.72
N PHE A 233 16.06 4.23 -16.72
CA PHE A 233 16.29 3.91 -18.12
C PHE A 233 16.26 5.16 -19.01
N GLU A 234 16.74 5.01 -20.24
CA GLU A 234 16.68 6.03 -21.28
C GLU A 234 15.72 5.60 -22.38
N ALA A 235 14.77 6.46 -22.73
CA ALA A 235 13.80 6.17 -23.79
C ALA A 235 13.31 7.46 -24.45
N GLY A 236 13.18 7.44 -25.78
CA GLY A 236 12.71 8.60 -26.55
C GLY A 236 13.59 9.85 -26.42
N GLY A 237 14.89 9.68 -26.15
CA GLY A 237 15.83 10.78 -25.89
C GLY A 237 15.64 11.48 -24.53
N LYS A 238 14.92 10.83 -23.61
CA LYS A 238 14.70 11.29 -22.24
C LYS A 238 15.22 10.25 -21.26
N SER A 239 15.50 10.70 -20.05
CA SER A 239 15.93 9.88 -18.92
C SER A 239 14.77 9.73 -17.94
N TRP A 240 14.61 8.54 -17.37
CA TRP A 240 13.44 8.17 -16.57
C TRP A 240 13.85 7.44 -15.30
N ALA A 241 13.03 7.61 -14.27
CA ALA A 241 12.98 6.77 -13.08
C ALA A 241 11.58 6.14 -13.00
N LEU A 242 11.51 4.86 -12.66
CA LEU A 242 10.29 4.14 -12.43
C LEU A 242 10.30 3.54 -11.02
N ILE A 243 9.30 3.91 -10.23
CA ILE A 243 9.21 3.53 -8.82
C ILE A 243 8.07 2.53 -8.66
N GLY A 244 8.36 1.39 -8.05
CA GLY A 244 7.37 0.44 -7.54
C GLY A 244 7.17 0.65 -6.05
N ALA A 245 5.93 0.85 -5.62
CA ALA A 245 5.59 1.10 -4.21
C ALA A 245 4.54 0.11 -3.72
N ALA A 246 4.96 -0.81 -2.85
CA ALA A 246 4.09 -1.85 -2.31
C ALA A 246 2.99 -1.32 -1.39
N GLY A 247 3.29 -0.31 -0.57
CA GLY A 247 2.33 0.24 0.39
C GLY A 247 1.14 0.93 -0.29
N SER A 248 1.40 1.65 -1.38
CA SER A 248 0.37 2.29 -2.22
C SER A 248 -0.10 1.44 -3.40
N SER A 249 0.50 0.26 -3.64
CA SER A 249 0.22 -0.58 -4.82
C SER A 249 0.28 0.20 -6.13
N SER A 250 1.40 0.91 -6.35
CA SER A 250 1.51 1.86 -7.44
C SER A 250 2.82 1.77 -8.22
N LEU A 251 2.77 2.19 -9.48
CA LEU A 251 3.92 2.44 -10.35
C LEU A 251 4.00 3.94 -10.64
N THR A 252 5.14 4.57 -10.39
CA THR A 252 5.32 6.00 -10.63
C THR A 252 6.43 6.24 -11.64
N LEU A 253 6.08 6.85 -12.77
CA LEU A 253 7.03 7.27 -13.80
C LEU A 253 7.41 8.73 -13.58
N VAL A 254 8.72 8.98 -13.46
CA VAL A 254 9.31 10.29 -13.24
C VAL A 254 10.32 10.57 -14.35
N GLN A 255 10.17 11.69 -15.05
CA GLN A 255 11.21 12.16 -15.96
C GLN A 255 12.36 12.81 -15.16
N VAL A 256 13.59 12.43 -15.49
CA VAL A 256 14.81 13.07 -14.97
C VAL A 256 15.32 14.04 -16.03
N ALA A 257 15.31 15.34 -15.70
CA ALA A 257 15.80 16.38 -16.60
C ALA A 257 17.33 16.42 -16.67
N ALA A 258 17.88 17.16 -17.64
CA ALA A 258 19.33 17.27 -17.86
C ALA A 258 20.08 17.89 -16.66
N ASP A 259 19.41 18.73 -15.88
CA ASP A 259 19.89 19.33 -14.63
C ASP A 259 19.56 18.49 -13.39
N GLY A 260 19.01 17.29 -13.56
CA GLY A 260 18.62 16.39 -12.48
C GLY A 260 17.27 16.72 -11.84
N ASP A 261 16.55 17.76 -12.30
CA ASP A 261 15.20 18.05 -11.83
C ASP A 261 14.26 16.87 -12.10
N LEU A 262 13.36 16.59 -11.14
CA LEU A 262 12.43 15.47 -11.16
C LEU A 262 11.03 15.95 -11.55
N ARG A 263 10.44 15.33 -12.58
CA ARG A 263 9.08 15.65 -13.04
C ARG A 263 8.20 14.42 -12.99
N LEU A 264 7.18 14.44 -12.14
CA LEU A 264 6.16 13.40 -12.10
C LEU A 264 5.37 13.41 -13.43
N GLU A 265 5.36 12.28 -14.11
CA GLU A 265 4.74 12.14 -15.45
C GLU A 265 3.52 11.21 -15.41
N ALA A 266 3.59 10.16 -14.60
CA ALA A 266 2.47 9.26 -14.39
C ALA A 266 2.55 8.59 -13.04
N GLN A 267 1.40 8.35 -12.44
CA GLN A 267 1.26 7.46 -11.31
C GLN A 267 0.10 6.51 -11.58
N LEU A 268 0.41 5.22 -11.68
CA LEU A 268 -0.53 4.15 -12.00
C LEU A 268 -0.85 3.36 -10.74
N MET A 269 -2.14 3.18 -10.46
CA MET A 269 -2.63 2.39 -9.34
C MET A 269 -3.04 1.01 -9.82
N ASP A 270 -2.66 0.01 -9.03
CA ASP A 270 -3.13 -1.34 -9.25
C ASP A 270 -4.65 -1.40 -9.07
N THR A 271 -5.26 -2.12 -9.98
CA THR A 271 -6.63 -2.61 -9.86
C THR A 271 -6.56 -4.12 -9.64
N ALA A 272 -7.63 -4.71 -9.09
CA ALA A 272 -7.71 -6.17 -8.96
C ALA A 272 -7.47 -6.94 -10.28
N MET A 273 -7.60 -6.27 -11.44
CA MET A 273 -7.39 -6.85 -12.75
C MET A 273 -5.93 -6.76 -13.23
N THR A 274 -5.16 -5.77 -12.79
CA THR A 274 -3.83 -5.49 -13.35
C THR A 274 -2.73 -6.39 -12.80
N ARG A 275 -2.80 -6.80 -11.53
CA ARG A 275 -1.89 -7.80 -10.91
C ARG A 275 -0.49 -7.27 -10.59
N PHE A 276 -0.38 -6.02 -10.14
CA PHE A 276 0.84 -5.47 -9.57
C PHE A 276 0.62 -4.90 -8.16
N GLY A 277 -0.47 -5.27 -7.49
CA GLY A 277 -0.78 -4.88 -6.12
C GLY A 277 0.33 -5.30 -5.16
N GLY A 278 0.83 -4.38 -4.34
CA GLY A 278 1.98 -4.63 -3.48
C GLY A 278 3.27 -4.90 -4.28
N VAL A 279 3.56 -4.10 -5.31
CA VAL A 279 4.74 -4.22 -6.19
C VAL A 279 5.99 -4.64 -5.42
N ALA A 280 6.57 -5.79 -5.75
CA ALA A 280 7.73 -6.36 -5.09
C ALA A 280 8.95 -6.45 -6.02
N ALA A 281 8.71 -6.56 -7.33
CA ALA A 281 9.75 -6.60 -8.34
C ALA A 281 9.31 -5.80 -9.58
N LEU A 282 10.28 -5.16 -10.21
CA LEU A 282 10.12 -4.30 -11.37
C LEU A 282 11.28 -4.61 -12.33
N GLU A 283 11.02 -4.63 -13.63
CA GLU A 283 12.05 -4.83 -14.64
C GLU A 283 11.74 -3.99 -15.88
N VAL A 284 12.75 -3.40 -16.52
CA VAL A 284 12.60 -2.56 -17.71
C VAL A 284 13.56 -3.01 -18.81
N VAL A 285 12.99 -3.41 -19.94
CA VAL A 285 13.76 -3.99 -21.04
C VAL A 285 13.41 -3.32 -22.37
N GLU A 286 14.44 -2.97 -23.14
CA GLU A 286 14.27 -2.54 -24.52
C GLU A 286 14.41 -3.74 -25.47
N ALA A 287 13.42 -3.94 -26.34
CA ALA A 287 13.35 -5.01 -27.32
C ALA A 287 12.91 -4.47 -28.68
N ASP A 288 13.82 -4.44 -29.65
CA ASP A 288 13.57 -3.93 -31.02
C ASP A 288 12.94 -2.52 -31.07
N GLY A 289 13.42 -1.63 -30.18
CA GLY A 289 12.91 -0.26 -30.03
C GLY A 289 11.64 -0.13 -29.19
N HIS A 290 11.03 -1.23 -28.76
CA HIS A 290 9.96 -1.24 -27.77
C HIS A 290 10.55 -1.21 -26.38
N LEU A 291 10.18 -0.21 -25.58
CA LEU A 291 10.47 -0.23 -24.16
C LEU A 291 9.32 -0.91 -23.42
N LEU A 292 9.64 -2.02 -22.76
CA LEU A 292 8.69 -2.85 -22.03
C LEU A 292 8.99 -2.81 -20.54
N VAL A 293 7.92 -2.73 -19.75
CA VAL A 293 7.99 -2.69 -18.29
C VAL A 293 7.22 -3.85 -17.73
N LEU A 294 7.86 -4.58 -16.81
CA LEU A 294 7.31 -5.73 -16.12
C LEU A 294 7.15 -5.38 -14.64
N ALA A 295 5.97 -5.55 -14.09
CA ALA A 295 5.72 -5.33 -12.67
C ALA A 295 5.03 -6.54 -12.06
N ALA A 296 5.53 -7.01 -10.93
CA ALA A 296 4.92 -8.09 -10.18
C ALA A 296 4.79 -7.73 -8.70
N GLY A 297 3.66 -8.09 -8.12
CA GLY A 297 3.28 -7.75 -6.75
C GLY A 297 2.95 -8.95 -5.87
N ASN A 298 2.49 -8.63 -4.66
CA ASN A 298 2.02 -9.59 -3.66
C ASN A 298 0.57 -10.06 -3.91
N ASP A 299 -0.14 -9.46 -4.84
CA ASP A 299 -1.48 -9.87 -5.27
C ASP A 299 -1.50 -11.03 -6.29
N GLY A 300 -0.32 -11.52 -6.67
CA GLY A 300 -0.13 -12.78 -7.39
C GLY A 300 -0.36 -12.65 -8.90
N GLY A 301 0.67 -12.19 -9.61
CA GLY A 301 0.66 -12.13 -11.06
C GLY A 301 1.85 -11.36 -11.62
N LEU A 302 1.78 -11.08 -12.92
CA LEU A 302 2.74 -10.29 -13.66
C LEU A 302 1.99 -9.35 -14.62
N SER A 303 2.35 -8.07 -14.59
CA SER A 303 1.83 -7.04 -15.47
C SER A 303 2.88 -6.65 -16.51
N LEU A 304 2.48 -6.52 -17.76
CA LEU A 304 3.30 -6.02 -18.86
C LEU A 304 2.76 -4.66 -19.32
N PHE A 305 3.66 -3.70 -19.48
CA PHE A 305 3.38 -2.39 -20.05
C PHE A 305 4.35 -2.08 -21.18
N THR A 306 3.97 -1.15 -22.05
CA THR A 306 4.88 -0.50 -23.00
C THR A 306 4.92 1.00 -22.72
N LEU A 307 6.06 1.65 -23.01
CA LEU A 307 6.15 3.10 -22.99
C LEU A 307 5.82 3.68 -24.37
N ALA A 308 4.64 4.26 -24.50
CA ALA A 308 4.25 5.04 -25.67
C ALA A 308 4.94 6.43 -25.63
N PRO A 309 5.66 6.86 -26.67
CA PRO A 309 6.53 8.05 -26.63
C PRO A 309 5.90 9.36 -26.15
N GLY A 310 4.62 9.59 -26.43
CA GLY A 310 3.86 10.78 -26.04
C GLY A 310 2.79 10.55 -24.98
N ALA A 311 2.55 9.30 -24.56
CA ALA A 311 1.45 8.91 -23.68
C ALA A 311 1.89 8.26 -22.35
N GLY A 312 3.18 7.90 -22.25
CA GLY A 312 3.73 7.24 -21.08
C GLY A 312 3.41 5.74 -21.05
N LEU A 313 3.28 5.18 -19.85
CA LEU A 313 3.05 3.74 -19.67
C LEU A 313 1.63 3.35 -20.05
N ILE A 314 1.52 2.37 -20.95
CA ILE A 314 0.29 1.75 -21.43
C ILE A 314 0.31 0.27 -21.06
N HIS A 315 -0.76 -0.19 -20.42
CA HIS A 315 -0.90 -1.60 -20.04
C HIS A 315 -1.06 -2.48 -21.30
N LEU A 316 -0.41 -3.63 -21.35
CA LEU A 316 -0.56 -4.60 -22.43
C LEU A 316 -1.29 -5.84 -21.93
N GLN A 317 -0.82 -6.44 -20.85
CA GLN A 317 -1.27 -7.74 -20.42
C GLN A 317 -1.08 -7.94 -18.90
N SER A 318 -2.05 -8.61 -18.29
CA SER A 318 -1.94 -9.16 -16.94
C SER A 318 -1.96 -10.68 -17.00
N LEU A 319 -1.01 -11.32 -16.32
CA LEU A 319 -0.93 -12.76 -16.11
C LEU A 319 -1.26 -13.06 -14.66
N GLU A 320 -2.46 -13.55 -14.39
CA GLU A 320 -2.87 -13.99 -13.06
C GLU A 320 -2.18 -15.31 -12.68
N HIS A 321 -1.80 -15.43 -11.41
CA HIS A 321 -1.28 -16.69 -10.90
C HIS A 321 -2.30 -17.85 -11.06
N MET A 322 -1.83 -18.97 -11.63
CA MET A 322 -2.51 -20.25 -11.60
C MET A 322 -1.57 -21.36 -11.08
N PRO A 323 -2.10 -22.47 -10.53
CA PRO A 323 -1.28 -23.60 -10.10
C PRO A 323 -0.29 -24.04 -11.18
N GLY A 324 1.00 -24.08 -10.83
CA GLY A 324 2.08 -24.41 -11.76
C GLY A 324 2.72 -23.23 -12.50
N LEU A 325 2.15 -22.02 -12.43
CA LEU A 325 2.70 -20.83 -13.10
C LEU A 325 3.81 -20.14 -12.29
N GLY A 326 3.82 -20.28 -10.96
CA GLY A 326 4.89 -19.73 -10.11
C GLY A 326 4.91 -18.20 -9.98
N LEU A 327 3.76 -17.53 -10.06
CA LEU A 327 3.63 -16.07 -9.89
C LEU A 327 3.08 -15.63 -8.52
N GLN A 328 2.99 -16.52 -7.53
CA GLN A 328 2.62 -16.10 -6.17
C GLN A 328 3.80 -15.39 -5.50
N ASN A 329 3.56 -14.18 -5.01
CA ASN A 329 4.52 -13.35 -4.27
C ASN A 329 5.87 -13.29 -4.99
N VAL A 330 5.89 -12.76 -6.22
CA VAL A 330 7.12 -12.68 -7.01
C VAL A 330 8.18 -11.91 -6.23
N THR A 331 9.36 -12.50 -6.07
CA THR A 331 10.46 -11.91 -5.26
C THR A 331 11.56 -11.28 -6.10
N ALA A 332 11.65 -11.64 -7.38
CA ALA A 332 12.59 -11.08 -8.33
C ALA A 332 12.06 -11.26 -9.74
N LEU A 333 12.33 -10.27 -10.59
CA LEU A 333 12.10 -10.27 -12.02
C LEU A 333 13.42 -9.95 -12.70
N GLU A 334 13.60 -10.49 -13.89
CA GLU A 334 14.74 -10.18 -14.75
C GLU A 334 14.36 -10.56 -16.18
N ALA A 335 14.83 -9.81 -17.16
CA ALA A 335 14.46 -9.99 -18.55
C ALA A 335 15.60 -9.64 -19.50
N ALA A 336 15.77 -10.45 -20.55
CA ALA A 336 16.77 -10.17 -21.56
C ALA A 336 16.30 -10.55 -22.96
N VAL A 337 16.77 -9.79 -23.93
CA VAL A 337 16.64 -10.13 -25.34
C VAL A 337 17.71 -11.18 -25.68
N ALA A 338 17.27 -12.42 -25.93
CA ALA A 338 18.15 -13.53 -26.26
C ALA A 338 17.52 -14.42 -27.33
N GLY A 339 18.25 -14.62 -28.44
CA GLY A 339 17.85 -15.58 -29.46
C GLY A 339 16.62 -15.20 -30.29
N GLY A 340 16.38 -13.90 -30.48
CA GLY A 340 15.22 -13.43 -31.24
C GLY A 340 13.90 -13.48 -30.45
N ALA A 341 13.97 -13.65 -29.13
CA ALA A 341 12.85 -13.44 -28.22
C ALA A 341 13.30 -12.58 -27.03
N LEU A 342 12.37 -11.80 -26.50
CA LEU A 342 12.44 -11.33 -25.12
C LEU A 342 12.13 -12.53 -24.22
N GLN A 343 13.00 -12.81 -23.25
CA GLN A 343 12.83 -13.86 -22.27
C GLN A 343 12.72 -13.21 -20.88
N VAL A 344 11.64 -13.52 -20.16
CA VAL A 344 11.34 -12.96 -18.84
C VAL A 344 11.38 -14.08 -17.81
N PHE A 345 12.02 -13.81 -16.67
CA PHE A 345 12.21 -14.75 -15.59
C PHE A 345 11.59 -14.20 -14.30
N ALA A 346 10.77 -15.01 -13.63
CA ALA A 346 10.12 -14.63 -12.38
C ALA A 346 10.40 -15.66 -11.29
N ALA A 347 10.97 -15.21 -10.17
CA ALA A 347 11.15 -16.03 -8.98
C ALA A 347 9.93 -15.94 -8.07
N SER A 348 9.42 -17.09 -7.58
CA SER A 348 8.29 -17.10 -6.65
C SER A 348 8.75 -17.12 -5.20
N GLY A 349 8.07 -16.35 -4.36
CA GLY A 349 8.20 -16.42 -2.90
C GLY A 349 7.44 -17.57 -2.25
N ALA A 350 6.50 -18.21 -2.94
CA ALA A 350 5.68 -19.30 -2.41
C ALA A 350 6.17 -20.69 -2.81
N GLU A 351 6.72 -20.84 -4.02
CA GLU A 351 7.16 -22.12 -4.58
C GLU A 351 8.60 -22.00 -5.10
N GLY A 352 9.43 -23.02 -4.85
CA GLY A 352 10.79 -23.03 -5.38
C GLY A 352 10.86 -23.03 -6.91
N GLY A 353 11.92 -22.47 -7.46
CA GLY A 353 12.18 -22.37 -8.90
C GLY A 353 11.77 -21.04 -9.53
N ILE A 354 12.04 -20.95 -10.84
CA ILE A 354 11.91 -19.76 -11.68
C ILE A 354 10.97 -20.08 -12.83
N SER A 355 10.04 -19.18 -13.10
CA SER A 355 9.13 -19.24 -14.24
C SER A 355 9.69 -18.46 -15.41
N GLN A 356 9.61 -19.02 -16.62
CA GLN A 356 10.03 -18.36 -17.85
C GLN A 356 8.82 -18.01 -18.72
N PHE A 357 8.85 -16.80 -19.26
CA PHE A 357 7.94 -16.32 -20.28
C PHE A 357 8.73 -15.81 -21.48
N THR A 358 8.14 -15.87 -22.67
CA THR A 358 8.78 -15.43 -23.90
C THR A 358 7.85 -14.55 -24.73
N LEU A 359 8.43 -13.59 -25.43
CA LEU A 359 7.78 -12.78 -26.46
C LEU A 359 8.69 -12.78 -27.69
N PRO A 360 8.28 -13.40 -28.82
CA PRO A 360 9.09 -13.41 -30.03
C PRO A 360 9.31 -11.99 -30.58
N LEU A 361 10.55 -11.63 -30.88
CA LEU A 361 10.86 -10.31 -31.46
C LEU A 361 10.34 -10.20 -32.89
N ALA A 362 10.21 -11.32 -33.59
CA ALA A 362 9.66 -11.35 -34.95
C ALA A 362 8.18 -10.90 -35.01
N ASP A 363 7.49 -10.91 -33.86
CA ASP A 363 6.13 -10.41 -33.75
C ASP A 363 6.10 -8.91 -33.46
N LEU A 364 7.22 -8.27 -33.09
CA LEU A 364 7.27 -6.83 -32.82
C LEU A 364 7.30 -6.03 -34.13
N GLY A 365 6.58 -4.91 -34.12
CA GLY A 365 6.51 -3.93 -35.20
C GLY A 365 7.30 -2.66 -34.86
N GLU A 366 6.86 -1.52 -35.39
CA GLU A 366 7.49 -0.22 -35.23
C GLU A 366 6.94 0.55 -34.01
N VAL A 367 7.82 1.28 -33.30
CA VAL A 367 7.41 2.32 -32.33
C VAL A 367 7.52 3.69 -32.98
N ARG A 368 6.39 4.41 -33.13
CA ARG A 368 6.34 5.66 -33.89
C ARG A 368 5.49 6.73 -33.24
N LEU A 369 6.05 7.94 -33.20
CA LEU A 369 5.33 9.16 -32.82
C LEU A 369 5.06 10.01 -34.08
N ALA A 370 3.81 10.39 -34.27
CA ALA A 370 3.39 11.26 -35.36
C ALA A 370 4.00 12.67 -35.20
N ALA A 371 4.46 13.24 -36.32
CA ALA A 371 4.79 14.66 -36.36
C ALA A 371 3.52 15.50 -36.10
N ALA A 372 3.68 16.68 -35.49
CA ALA A 372 2.54 17.53 -35.07
C ALA A 372 1.55 17.91 -36.19
N ASN A 373 1.97 17.85 -37.46
CA ASN A 373 1.17 18.14 -38.65
C ASN A 373 0.88 16.91 -39.52
N ALA A 374 1.21 15.71 -39.06
CA ALA A 374 0.92 14.48 -39.79
C ALA A 374 -0.60 14.28 -39.85
N ALA A 375 -1.13 14.08 -41.06
CA ALA A 375 -2.54 13.74 -41.26
C ALA A 375 -2.80 12.23 -41.11
N ARG A 376 -1.75 11.41 -41.22
CA ARG A 376 -1.83 9.95 -41.20
C ARG A 376 -0.57 9.34 -40.60
N LEU A 377 -0.74 8.26 -39.85
CA LEU A 377 0.31 7.36 -39.38
C LEU A 377 -0.09 5.92 -39.74
N GLU A 378 0.82 5.18 -40.36
CA GLU A 378 0.60 3.79 -40.77
C GLU A 378 1.67 2.92 -40.10
N GLY A 379 1.25 1.79 -39.56
CA GLY A 379 2.09 0.75 -38.99
C GLY A 379 2.61 -0.24 -40.03
N SER A 380 3.18 -1.31 -39.50
CA SER A 380 3.76 -2.43 -40.21
C SER A 380 2.77 -3.61 -40.28
N ALA A 381 3.29 -4.85 -40.23
CA ALA A 381 2.48 -6.06 -40.12
C ALA A 381 2.83 -6.87 -38.86
N GLY A 382 3.67 -6.30 -37.98
CA GLY A 382 3.94 -6.79 -36.64
C GLY A 382 3.33 -5.83 -35.62
N ASN A 383 3.43 -6.17 -34.33
CA ASN A 383 2.82 -5.44 -33.23
C ASN A 383 3.44 -4.06 -33.05
N ASP A 384 2.77 -3.02 -33.55
CA ASP A 384 3.25 -1.65 -33.53
C ASP A 384 2.81 -0.89 -32.27
N VAL A 385 3.56 0.17 -31.92
CA VAL A 385 3.12 1.20 -30.96
C VAL A 385 3.09 2.54 -31.70
N LEU A 386 1.88 2.99 -32.05
CA LEU A 386 1.65 4.16 -32.89
C LEU A 386 0.99 5.28 -32.08
N ASP A 387 1.71 6.38 -31.90
CA ASP A 387 1.26 7.52 -31.11
C ASP A 387 0.96 8.74 -32.00
N GLY A 388 -0.28 9.23 -31.96
CA GLY A 388 -0.74 10.39 -32.73
C GLY A 388 -0.20 11.73 -32.24
N GLY A 389 0.41 11.79 -31.05
CA GLY A 389 1.02 12.97 -30.48
C GLY A 389 0.06 14.16 -30.35
N GLN A 390 0.47 15.33 -30.83
CA GLN A 390 -0.29 16.58 -30.70
C GLN A 390 -1.26 16.85 -31.86
N GLY A 391 -1.23 16.02 -32.91
CA GLY A 391 -1.98 16.21 -34.15
C GLY A 391 -3.38 15.59 -34.15
N ALA A 392 -4.11 15.81 -35.24
CA ALA A 392 -5.24 14.95 -35.61
C ALA A 392 -4.74 14.03 -36.73
N ALA A 393 -4.19 12.88 -36.36
CA ALA A 393 -3.68 11.90 -37.30
C ALA A 393 -4.65 10.72 -37.36
N ASP A 394 -5.03 10.29 -38.56
CA ASP A 394 -5.65 8.98 -38.74
C ASP A 394 -4.56 7.91 -38.58
N ILE A 395 -4.75 6.95 -37.68
CA ILE A 395 -3.76 5.92 -37.34
C ILE A 395 -4.27 4.56 -37.83
N PHE A 396 -3.43 3.85 -38.57
CA PHE A 396 -3.71 2.53 -39.11
C PHE A 396 -2.63 1.56 -38.62
N GLY A 397 -2.99 0.55 -37.84
CA GLY A 397 -2.08 -0.46 -37.32
C GLY A 397 -1.62 -1.39 -38.44
N GLY A 398 -2.54 -2.24 -38.92
CA GLY A 398 -2.34 -3.10 -40.07
C GLY A 398 -2.66 -4.54 -39.72
N ALA A 399 -1.62 -5.36 -39.52
CA ALA A 399 -1.77 -6.69 -38.97
C ALA A 399 -0.84 -6.80 -37.76
N GLY A 400 -1.17 -7.68 -36.82
CA GLY A 400 -0.51 -7.69 -35.52
C GLY A 400 -1.43 -7.12 -34.46
N ASP A 401 -1.02 -7.27 -33.22
CA ASP A 401 -1.70 -6.71 -32.05
C ASP A 401 -1.10 -5.32 -31.77
N ASP A 402 -1.75 -4.28 -32.25
CA ASP A 402 -1.20 -2.93 -32.28
C ASP A 402 -1.70 -2.07 -31.11
N VAL A 403 -0.86 -1.16 -30.62
CA VAL A 403 -1.24 -0.11 -29.66
C VAL A 403 -1.37 1.22 -30.39
N LEU A 404 -2.59 1.75 -30.50
CA LEU A 404 -2.87 2.99 -31.20
C LEU A 404 -3.29 4.07 -30.19
N VAL A 405 -2.43 5.06 -29.98
CA VAL A 405 -2.72 6.21 -29.11
C VAL A 405 -3.27 7.36 -29.94
N ALA A 406 -4.51 7.77 -29.64
CA ALA A 406 -5.13 8.92 -30.29
C ALA A 406 -4.32 10.20 -30.06
N GLY A 407 -4.15 10.99 -31.12
CA GLY A 407 -3.56 12.33 -30.99
C GLY A 407 -4.47 13.30 -30.24
N ALA A 408 -3.89 14.36 -29.66
CA ALA A 408 -4.61 15.34 -28.85
C ALA A 408 -5.73 16.10 -29.58
N ARG A 409 -5.83 16.02 -30.92
CA ARG A 409 -6.96 16.59 -31.69
C ARG A 409 -7.96 15.54 -32.20
N GLY A 410 -7.80 14.28 -31.79
CA GLY A 410 -8.61 13.16 -32.23
C GLY A 410 -8.24 12.64 -33.61
N GLY A 411 -9.16 11.93 -34.27
CA GLY A 411 -8.91 11.28 -35.56
C GLY A 411 -9.56 9.91 -35.67
N THR A 412 -9.24 9.18 -36.73
CA THR A 412 -9.67 7.79 -36.92
C THR A 412 -8.57 6.83 -36.45
N LEU A 413 -8.92 5.83 -35.65
CA LEU A 413 -8.06 4.70 -35.33
C LEU A 413 -8.62 3.45 -36.01
N ASP A 414 -7.75 2.67 -36.64
CA ASP A 414 -8.08 1.43 -37.35
C ASP A 414 -6.95 0.43 -37.07
N GLY A 415 -7.19 -0.51 -36.16
CA GLY A 415 -6.16 -1.46 -35.72
C GLY A 415 -5.87 -2.50 -36.81
N GLY A 416 -6.91 -3.01 -37.46
CA GLY A 416 -6.79 -3.92 -38.59
C GLY A 416 -7.01 -5.36 -38.17
N ARG A 417 -6.00 -6.23 -38.29
CA ARG A 417 -6.11 -7.64 -37.88
C ARG A 417 -5.22 -7.93 -36.68
N GLY A 418 -5.82 -8.39 -35.59
CA GLY A 418 -5.13 -8.80 -34.37
C GLY A 418 -5.91 -8.28 -33.18
N ALA A 419 -5.36 -8.48 -31.98
CA ALA A 419 -5.93 -7.93 -30.74
C ALA A 419 -5.37 -6.53 -30.49
N ASP A 420 -6.11 -5.50 -30.89
CA ASP A 420 -5.64 -4.13 -30.88
C ASP A 420 -6.05 -3.37 -29.61
N VAL A 421 -5.17 -2.46 -29.15
CA VAL A 421 -5.42 -1.57 -28.01
C VAL A 421 -5.57 -0.13 -28.50
N PHE A 422 -6.78 0.39 -28.39
CA PHE A 422 -7.12 1.77 -28.75
C PHE A 422 -7.05 2.67 -27.52
N VAL A 423 -5.94 3.40 -27.36
CA VAL A 423 -5.73 4.31 -26.23
C VAL A 423 -6.27 5.70 -26.57
N ILE A 424 -7.22 6.18 -25.77
CA ILE A 424 -7.86 7.47 -26.02
C ILE A 424 -7.21 8.57 -25.20
N ASN A 425 -6.76 9.62 -25.87
CA ASN A 425 -6.26 10.83 -25.24
C ASN A 425 -7.43 11.71 -24.75
N PRO A 426 -7.46 12.12 -23.47
CA PRO A 426 -8.56 12.91 -22.90
C PRO A 426 -8.70 14.32 -23.51
N ALA A 427 -7.64 14.86 -24.11
CA ALA A 427 -7.68 16.14 -24.79
C ALA A 427 -8.30 16.06 -26.21
N ALA A 428 -8.57 14.85 -26.72
CA ALA A 428 -9.10 14.67 -28.05
C ALA A 428 -10.53 15.23 -28.17
N GLY A 429 -10.82 15.97 -29.25
CA GLY A 429 -12.17 16.45 -29.49
C GLY A 429 -13.15 15.31 -29.86
N ALA A 430 -12.80 14.54 -30.89
CA ALA A 430 -13.57 13.36 -31.29
C ALA A 430 -12.66 12.28 -31.88
N VAL A 431 -12.86 11.04 -31.46
CA VAL A 431 -12.13 9.86 -31.95
C VAL A 431 -13.11 8.88 -32.57
N THR A 432 -12.77 8.31 -33.72
CA THR A 432 -13.53 7.21 -34.34
C THR A 432 -12.65 5.97 -34.40
N VAL A 433 -13.04 4.91 -33.71
CA VAL A 433 -12.42 3.58 -33.85
C VAL A 433 -13.20 2.80 -34.88
N ARG A 434 -12.50 2.23 -35.88
CA ARG A 434 -13.10 1.39 -36.92
C ARG A 434 -12.66 -0.06 -36.74
N GLY A 435 -13.54 -0.97 -37.14
CA GLY A 435 -13.24 -2.40 -37.13
C GLY A 435 -13.13 -3.00 -35.73
N PHE A 436 -13.77 -2.41 -34.71
CA PHE A 436 -13.68 -2.91 -33.35
C PHE A 436 -14.32 -4.30 -33.23
N THR A 437 -13.57 -5.27 -32.72
CA THR A 437 -13.95 -6.67 -32.56
C THR A 437 -14.10 -7.02 -31.08
N PRO A 438 -15.34 -7.12 -30.55
CA PRO A 438 -15.60 -7.45 -29.15
C PRO A 438 -14.91 -8.73 -28.68
N GLY A 439 -14.21 -8.65 -27.56
CA GLY A 439 -13.47 -9.77 -26.95
C GLY A 439 -12.10 -10.05 -27.56
N GLU A 440 -11.71 -9.35 -28.62
CA GLU A 440 -10.37 -9.36 -29.22
C GLU A 440 -9.71 -8.00 -29.00
N ASP A 441 -10.39 -6.91 -29.38
CA ASP A 441 -9.90 -5.55 -29.22
C ASP A 441 -10.23 -4.95 -27.86
N ARG A 442 -9.40 -3.99 -27.43
CA ARG A 442 -9.57 -3.26 -26.18
C ARG A 442 -9.62 -1.75 -26.39
N LEU A 443 -10.66 -1.11 -25.85
CA LEU A 443 -10.63 0.34 -25.64
C LEU A 443 -9.94 0.65 -24.32
N ASP A 444 -8.89 1.46 -24.36
CA ASP A 444 -8.11 1.87 -23.19
C ASP A 444 -8.35 3.34 -22.88
N LEU A 445 -8.90 3.60 -21.70
CA LEU A 445 -9.17 4.93 -21.18
C LEU A 445 -8.27 5.27 -19.98
N SER A 446 -7.13 4.58 -19.81
CA SER A 446 -6.19 4.78 -18.69
C SER A 446 -5.50 6.15 -18.67
N LEU A 447 -5.63 6.94 -19.73
CA LEU A 447 -5.19 8.34 -19.75
C LEU A 447 -6.22 9.30 -19.13
N PHE A 448 -7.45 8.84 -18.87
CA PHE A 448 -8.46 9.61 -18.16
C PHE A 448 -8.29 9.41 -16.66
N GLU A 449 -8.01 10.49 -15.95
CA GLU A 449 -7.88 10.49 -14.50
C GLU A 449 -9.25 10.38 -13.82
N GLY A 450 -9.32 9.64 -12.71
CA GLY A 450 -10.54 9.51 -11.90
C GLY A 450 -11.67 8.67 -12.55
N LEU A 451 -11.33 7.82 -13.53
CA LEU A 451 -12.30 6.93 -14.20
C LEU A 451 -12.20 5.49 -13.64
N TYR A 452 -13.14 5.11 -12.76
CA TYR A 452 -13.09 3.84 -12.01
C TYR A 452 -13.86 2.68 -12.67
N SER A 453 -14.86 2.97 -13.49
CA SER A 453 -15.67 1.95 -14.16
C SER A 453 -16.35 2.52 -15.39
N ALA A 454 -16.61 1.64 -16.36
CA ALA A 454 -17.40 1.97 -17.54
C ALA A 454 -18.89 2.18 -17.24
N ALA A 455 -19.39 1.78 -16.07
CA ALA A 455 -20.81 1.89 -15.72
C ALA A 455 -21.34 3.34 -15.67
N GLY A 456 -20.45 4.30 -15.42
CA GLY A 456 -20.78 5.74 -15.38
C GLY A 456 -20.62 6.46 -16.71
N LEU A 457 -20.23 5.78 -17.80
CA LEU A 457 -20.01 6.41 -19.09
C LEU A 457 -21.34 6.71 -19.78
N ASP A 458 -21.46 7.94 -20.28
CA ASP A 458 -22.60 8.35 -21.09
C ASP A 458 -22.48 7.72 -22.48
N THR A 459 -23.52 7.00 -22.90
CA THR A 459 -23.50 6.29 -24.18
C THR A 459 -24.75 6.51 -25.01
N ARG A 460 -24.57 6.44 -26.33
CA ARG A 460 -25.64 6.43 -27.32
C ARG A 460 -25.41 5.28 -28.29
N GLY A 461 -26.29 4.28 -28.23
CA GLY A 461 -26.27 3.18 -29.19
C GLY A 461 -26.41 3.66 -30.63
N ARG A 462 -25.65 3.06 -31.54
CA ARG A 462 -25.71 3.30 -32.98
C ARG A 462 -26.00 1.98 -33.69
N SER A 463 -26.58 2.03 -34.88
CA SER A 463 -26.85 0.79 -35.65
C SER A 463 -25.57 0.07 -36.11
N SER A 464 -24.43 0.75 -36.06
CA SER A 464 -23.11 0.25 -36.47
C SER A 464 -22.07 0.28 -35.34
N GLY A 465 -22.49 0.53 -34.10
CA GLY A 465 -21.63 0.41 -32.92
C GLY A 465 -22.17 1.20 -31.74
N ILE A 466 -21.31 1.95 -31.05
CA ILE A 466 -21.67 2.75 -29.89
C ILE A 466 -20.91 4.07 -29.89
N GLU A 467 -21.59 5.15 -29.47
CA GLU A 467 -20.94 6.42 -29.15
C GLU A 467 -20.81 6.52 -27.62
N ILE A 468 -19.61 6.84 -27.14
CA ILE A 468 -19.24 6.96 -25.73
C ILE A 468 -18.75 8.40 -25.50
N GLU A 469 -19.27 9.08 -24.49
CA GLU A 469 -18.77 10.37 -24.02
C GLU A 469 -17.95 10.12 -22.73
N ALA A 470 -16.64 10.41 -22.79
CA ALA A 470 -15.72 10.28 -21.65
C ALA A 470 -15.05 11.65 -21.43
N GLY A 471 -15.35 12.30 -20.30
CA GLY A 471 -14.98 13.71 -20.09
C GLY A 471 -15.55 14.59 -21.20
N GLU A 472 -14.68 15.35 -21.87
CA GLU A 472 -15.05 16.16 -23.04
C GLU A 472 -14.87 15.42 -24.39
N THR A 473 -14.28 14.23 -24.37
CA THR A 473 -13.97 13.46 -25.58
C THR A 473 -15.18 12.65 -26.03
N ARG A 474 -15.52 12.74 -27.32
CA ARG A 474 -16.50 11.85 -27.96
C ARG A 474 -15.80 10.71 -28.70
N ILE A 475 -16.16 9.48 -28.38
CA ILE A 475 -15.59 8.28 -28.97
C ILE A 475 -16.69 7.53 -29.72
N LEU A 476 -16.53 7.37 -31.04
CA LEU A 476 -17.39 6.51 -31.83
C LEU A 476 -16.67 5.19 -32.09
N LEU A 477 -17.14 4.10 -31.49
CA LEU A 477 -16.69 2.75 -31.81
C LEU A 477 -17.59 2.17 -32.90
N VAL A 478 -16.99 1.76 -34.02
CA VAL A 478 -17.67 1.11 -35.13
C VAL A 478 -17.27 -0.36 -35.14
N GLN A 479 -18.25 -1.25 -34.99
CA GLN A 479 -18.02 -2.70 -34.92
C GLN A 479 -17.60 -3.28 -36.28
N GLU A 480 -16.66 -4.22 -36.26
CA GLU A 480 -16.30 -4.99 -37.45
C GLU A 480 -17.49 -5.81 -37.98
N GLY A 481 -17.73 -5.76 -39.30
CA GLY A 481 -18.90 -6.36 -39.94
C GLY A 481 -20.23 -5.62 -39.72
N GLY A 482 -20.25 -4.59 -38.88
CA GLY A 482 -21.43 -3.78 -38.54
C GLY A 482 -22.36 -4.45 -37.53
N GLY A 483 -23.07 -3.65 -36.74
CA GLY A 483 -23.92 -4.11 -35.65
C GLY A 483 -23.96 -3.07 -34.53
N ALA A 484 -24.92 -3.15 -33.62
CA ALA A 484 -24.91 -2.29 -32.43
C ALA A 484 -24.00 -2.91 -31.36
N LEU A 485 -23.27 -2.07 -30.64
CA LEU A 485 -22.48 -2.46 -29.47
C LEU A 485 -23.15 -1.97 -28.18
N ALA A 486 -23.02 -2.74 -27.12
CA ALA A 486 -23.24 -2.33 -25.74
C ALA A 486 -21.91 -2.09 -25.02
N LEU A 487 -21.94 -1.43 -23.85
CA LEU A 487 -20.74 -1.25 -23.03
C LEU A 487 -20.12 -2.58 -22.60
N GLU A 488 -20.94 -3.60 -22.35
CA GLU A 488 -20.48 -4.94 -21.97
C GLU A 488 -19.70 -5.63 -23.09
N ASP A 489 -19.95 -5.29 -24.36
CA ASP A 489 -19.19 -5.80 -25.50
C ASP A 489 -17.78 -5.17 -25.57
N VAL A 490 -17.61 -3.98 -24.98
CA VAL A 490 -16.34 -3.22 -24.99
C VAL A 490 -15.50 -3.51 -23.75
N PHE A 491 -16.13 -3.57 -22.57
CA PHE A 491 -15.45 -3.67 -21.27
C PHE A 491 -15.75 -4.96 -20.50
N GLY A 492 -16.51 -5.88 -21.10
CA GLY A 492 -16.94 -7.10 -20.45
C GLY A 492 -18.11 -6.90 -19.47
N PRO A 493 -18.65 -8.00 -18.91
CA PRO A 493 -19.90 -7.99 -18.16
C PRO A 493 -19.81 -7.30 -16.79
N SER A 494 -18.60 -7.16 -16.22
CA SER A 494 -18.41 -6.45 -14.95
C SER A 494 -18.31 -4.93 -15.12
N LEU A 495 -18.10 -4.44 -16.35
CA LEU A 495 -17.82 -3.04 -16.65
C LEU A 495 -16.65 -2.46 -15.84
N GLN A 496 -15.74 -3.32 -15.37
CA GLN A 496 -14.50 -2.94 -14.74
C GLN A 496 -13.42 -2.80 -15.80
N PHE A 497 -12.53 -1.83 -15.63
CA PHE A 497 -11.40 -1.67 -16.53
C PHE A 497 -10.34 -2.73 -16.28
N ALA A 498 -9.73 -3.21 -17.38
CA ALA A 498 -8.61 -4.15 -17.37
C ALA A 498 -7.26 -3.43 -17.55
N PHE A 499 -7.22 -2.14 -17.21
CA PHE A 499 -6.04 -1.28 -17.25
C PHE A 499 -5.94 -0.54 -15.91
N PRO A 500 -4.74 -0.10 -15.51
CA PRO A 500 -4.56 0.58 -14.24
C PRO A 500 -5.27 1.93 -14.23
N GLU A 501 -5.59 2.39 -13.04
CA GLU A 501 -6.05 3.76 -12.86
C GLU A 501 -4.86 4.72 -12.88
N ARG A 502 -5.04 5.90 -13.46
CA ARG A 502 -4.05 6.97 -13.42
C ARG A 502 -4.46 8.04 -12.40
N GLN A 503 -3.54 8.35 -11.50
CA GLN A 503 -3.69 9.41 -10.52
C GLN A 503 -3.24 10.76 -11.10
N ASP A 504 -4.06 11.80 -10.91
CA ASP A 504 -3.70 13.18 -11.21
C ASP A 504 -2.59 13.66 -10.25
N PRO A 505 -1.46 14.18 -10.75
CA PRO A 505 -0.41 14.79 -9.95
C PRO A 505 -0.96 15.82 -8.94
N GLY A 506 -0.90 15.49 -7.65
CA GLY A 506 -1.37 16.37 -6.57
C GLY A 506 -2.86 16.25 -6.21
N VAL A 507 -3.60 15.33 -6.82
CA VAL A 507 -4.94 14.94 -6.37
C VAL A 507 -4.86 13.78 -5.39
N THR A 508 -5.51 13.94 -4.25
CA THR A 508 -5.71 12.87 -3.27
C THR A 508 -6.82 11.92 -3.76
N LEU A 509 -6.49 10.64 -3.98
CA LEU A 509 -7.37 9.60 -4.57
C LEU A 509 -8.53 9.15 -3.65
N PRO A 510 -9.58 8.50 -4.18
CA PRO A 510 -10.63 7.86 -3.40
C PRO A 510 -10.34 6.41 -3.02
N GLY A 511 -10.59 6.04 -1.76
CA GLY A 511 -10.25 4.71 -1.25
C GLY A 511 -8.73 4.55 -1.11
N GLY A 512 -8.16 5.14 -0.06
CA GLY A 512 -6.70 5.24 0.07
C GLY A 512 -6.21 5.34 1.50
N GLY A 513 -4.93 5.03 1.69
CA GLY A 513 -4.17 5.39 2.88
C GLY A 513 -3.82 6.88 2.83
N PHE A 514 -4.48 7.71 3.63
CA PHE A 514 -4.20 9.14 3.77
C PHE A 514 -3.34 9.36 5.01
N TYR A 515 -2.17 9.97 4.84
CA TYR A 515 -1.24 10.25 5.93
C TYR A 515 -1.05 11.75 6.11
N GLY A 516 -1.11 12.21 7.35
CA GLY A 516 -0.72 13.54 7.77
C GLY A 516 0.80 13.74 7.81
N GLY A 517 1.21 14.91 8.27
CA GLY A 517 2.59 15.29 8.57
C GLY A 517 2.88 15.27 10.07
N ARG A 518 3.74 16.19 10.53
CA ARG A 518 4.06 16.36 11.97
C ARG A 518 3.35 17.56 12.62
N GLY A 519 2.37 18.14 11.93
CA GLY A 519 1.63 19.31 12.37
C GLY A 519 0.13 19.08 12.21
N SER A 520 -0.70 20.06 12.60
CA SER A 520 -2.15 19.93 12.50
C SER A 520 -2.66 19.80 11.06
N ASP A 521 -3.27 18.67 10.76
CA ASP A 521 -3.75 18.31 9.43
C ASP A 521 -5.28 18.27 9.32
N ARG A 522 -5.77 18.33 8.08
CA ARG A 522 -7.19 18.15 7.76
C ARG A 522 -7.30 17.14 6.64
N ILE A 523 -7.74 15.94 6.98
CA ILE A 523 -7.79 14.78 6.08
C ILE A 523 -9.25 14.36 5.94
N ALA A 524 -9.70 14.19 4.70
CA ALA A 524 -11.03 13.67 4.41
C ALA A 524 -10.89 12.47 3.46
N GLY A 525 -11.43 11.34 3.90
CA GLY A 525 -11.71 10.17 3.10
C GLY A 525 -12.94 10.40 2.22
N THR A 526 -13.49 9.30 1.75
CA THR A 526 -14.33 9.23 0.56
C THR A 526 -15.65 8.55 0.85
N GLY A 527 -16.28 7.94 -0.16
CA GLY A 527 -17.48 7.15 0.01
C GLY A 527 -17.22 5.64 0.07
N GLY A 528 -15.94 5.22 0.03
CA GLY A 528 -15.49 3.83 0.13
C GLY A 528 -14.68 3.59 1.41
N ASN A 529 -14.08 2.41 1.56
CA ASN A 529 -13.32 2.07 2.76
C ASN A 529 -11.95 2.76 2.76
N ASP A 530 -11.70 3.64 3.73
CA ASP A 530 -10.49 4.46 3.80
C ASP A 530 -9.59 4.15 5.00
N LEU A 531 -8.29 4.39 4.88
CA LEU A 531 -7.34 4.38 6.00
C LEU A 531 -6.77 5.78 6.17
N LEU A 532 -7.04 6.46 7.27
CA LEU A 532 -6.54 7.80 7.57
C LEU A 532 -5.62 7.75 8.80
N ASP A 533 -4.45 8.40 8.75
CA ASP A 533 -3.48 8.46 9.85
C ASP A 533 -2.92 9.88 9.98
N GLY A 534 -3.25 10.59 11.06
CA GLY A 534 -2.82 11.97 11.34
C GLY A 534 -1.36 12.09 11.77
N LEU A 535 -0.77 11.01 12.28
CA LEU A 535 0.57 10.95 12.85
C LEU A 535 0.77 11.85 14.08
N ALA A 536 1.20 13.10 13.91
CA ALA A 536 1.48 13.99 15.03
C ALA A 536 0.96 15.38 14.71
N GLY A 537 0.29 16.03 15.65
CA GLY A 537 -0.45 17.25 15.37
C GLY A 537 -1.79 17.22 16.09
N GLY A 538 -2.52 18.34 16.05
CA GLY A 538 -3.93 18.33 16.40
C GLY A 538 -4.75 18.29 15.12
N ASP A 539 -5.22 17.10 14.75
CA ASP A 539 -5.65 16.74 13.41
C ASP A 539 -7.18 16.69 13.30
N ARG A 540 -7.68 16.75 12.06
CA ARG A 540 -9.11 16.62 11.75
C ARG A 540 -9.30 15.61 10.64
N LEU A 541 -9.75 14.41 11.00
CA LEU A 541 -9.94 13.28 10.10
C LEU A 541 -11.44 13.00 9.90
N ALA A 542 -11.86 12.77 8.67
CA ALA A 542 -13.24 12.42 8.33
C ALA A 542 -13.27 11.26 7.33
N GLY A 543 -13.78 10.09 7.68
CA GLY A 543 -13.82 8.88 6.84
C GLY A 543 -14.79 9.02 5.67
N GLY A 544 -16.04 9.42 5.96
CA GLY A 544 -17.05 9.72 4.96
C GLY A 544 -18.12 8.63 4.91
N GLY A 545 -18.16 7.82 3.86
CA GLY A 545 -18.95 6.60 3.84
C GLY A 545 -18.06 5.41 3.55
N GLY A 546 -18.40 4.20 3.99
CA GLY A 546 -17.53 3.04 3.85
C GLY A 546 -17.29 2.36 5.20
N THR A 547 -16.31 1.48 5.27
CA THR A 547 -15.79 0.91 6.51
C THR A 547 -14.38 1.44 6.68
N ASP A 548 -14.25 2.50 7.47
CA ASP A 548 -13.04 3.29 7.53
C ASP A 548 -12.17 2.93 8.75
N THR A 549 -10.87 3.23 8.66
CA THR A 549 -9.93 3.18 9.77
C THR A 549 -9.25 4.53 9.92
N LEU A 550 -9.53 5.25 11.01
CA LEU A 550 -8.96 6.56 11.32
C LEU A 550 -8.05 6.46 12.55
N LYS A 551 -6.84 7.01 12.44
CA LYS A 551 -5.88 7.17 13.54
C LYS A 551 -5.52 8.64 13.70
N GLY A 552 -5.68 9.19 14.90
CA GLY A 552 -5.25 10.55 15.23
C GLY A 552 -3.75 10.63 15.38
N GLY A 553 -3.21 9.83 16.30
CA GLY A 553 -1.78 9.74 16.54
C GLY A 553 -1.42 10.49 17.82
N SER A 554 -0.58 11.51 17.76
CA SER A 554 -0.22 12.31 18.96
C SER A 554 -0.65 13.76 18.83
N GLY A 555 -1.40 14.26 19.82
CA GLY A 555 -1.95 15.61 19.90
C GLY A 555 -3.46 15.54 20.10
N ASP A 556 -4.15 16.69 20.09
CA ASP A 556 -5.59 16.74 20.35
C ASP A 556 -6.37 16.68 19.03
N ASP A 557 -6.95 15.51 18.73
CA ASP A 557 -7.49 15.18 17.41
C ASP A 557 -9.03 15.20 17.35
N LEU A 558 -9.56 15.38 16.14
CA LEU A 558 -10.99 15.23 15.82
C LEU A 558 -11.19 14.20 14.71
N LEU A 559 -11.74 13.03 15.06
CA LEU A 559 -12.03 11.94 14.14
C LEU A 559 -13.54 11.79 13.93
N LYS A 560 -13.95 11.57 12.68
CA LYS A 560 -15.35 11.27 12.31
C LYS A 560 -15.38 10.11 11.33
N GLY A 561 -15.99 8.97 11.69
CA GLY A 561 -16.18 7.82 10.80
C GLY A 561 -17.14 8.17 9.67
N GLY A 562 -18.42 8.34 10.00
CA GLY A 562 -19.44 8.77 9.06
C GLY A 562 -20.49 7.68 8.85
N ARG A 563 -20.65 7.18 7.63
CA ARG A 563 -21.58 6.08 7.33
C ARG A 563 -20.83 4.77 7.17
N GLY A 564 -21.27 3.74 7.88
CA GLY A 564 -20.76 2.38 7.77
C GLY A 564 -20.00 2.02 9.04
N SER A 565 -19.32 0.87 9.07
CA SER A 565 -18.77 0.31 10.30
C SER A 565 -17.29 0.67 10.47
N ASP A 566 -17.02 1.72 11.23
CA ASP A 566 -15.72 2.38 11.26
C ASP A 566 -14.87 1.99 12.47
N ARG A 567 -13.55 2.20 12.36
CA ARG A 567 -12.56 2.03 13.43
C ARG A 567 -11.82 3.32 13.68
N LEU A 568 -12.01 3.92 14.85
CA LEU A 568 -11.38 5.18 15.24
C LEU A 568 -10.44 4.95 16.43
N ASP A 569 -9.20 5.42 16.32
CA ASP A 569 -8.17 5.39 17.39
C ASP A 569 -7.62 6.82 17.58
N GLY A 570 -7.88 7.45 18.72
CA GLY A 570 -7.45 8.82 19.04
C GLY A 570 -5.93 8.89 19.18
N GLY A 571 -5.39 8.16 20.15
CA GLY A 571 -3.95 7.95 20.29
C GLY A 571 -3.40 8.55 21.58
N THR A 572 -2.75 9.70 21.54
CA THR A 572 -2.32 10.38 22.77
C THR A 572 -2.70 11.84 22.70
N GLY A 573 -3.37 12.37 23.72
CA GLY A 573 -3.89 13.74 23.71
C GLY A 573 -5.38 13.72 24.03
N ASP A 574 -6.01 14.89 24.09
CA ASP A 574 -7.42 15.01 24.46
C ASP A 574 -8.29 15.00 23.19
N ASP A 575 -8.81 13.82 22.81
CA ASP A 575 -9.38 13.59 21.50
C ASP A 575 -10.92 13.68 21.45
N ILE A 576 -11.46 13.91 20.25
CA ILE A 576 -12.90 13.85 19.97
C ILE A 576 -13.16 12.84 18.85
N LEU A 577 -13.80 11.73 19.17
CA LEU A 577 -14.14 10.66 18.22
C LEU A 577 -15.65 10.57 18.01
N LYS A 578 -16.07 10.45 16.76
CA LYS A 578 -17.49 10.26 16.37
C LYS A 578 -17.62 9.11 15.38
N GLY A 579 -18.32 8.04 15.76
CA GLY A 579 -18.57 6.89 14.90
C GLY A 579 -19.47 7.27 13.74
N GLY A 580 -20.74 7.57 14.04
CA GLY A 580 -21.71 8.04 13.06
C GLY A 580 -22.90 7.11 12.99
N SER A 581 -23.04 6.37 11.89
CA SER A 581 -24.13 5.41 11.71
C SER A 581 -23.60 4.04 11.33
N SER A 582 -24.23 2.98 11.84
CA SER A 582 -23.79 1.57 11.84
C SER A 582 -22.89 1.26 13.03
N ASN A 583 -22.37 0.03 13.10
CA ASN A 583 -21.66 -0.45 14.29
C ASN A 583 -20.19 -0.04 14.23
N ASP A 584 -19.77 0.81 15.15
CA ASP A 584 -18.44 1.42 15.17
C ASP A 584 -17.58 0.95 16.36
N LEU A 585 -16.26 1.06 16.20
CA LEU A 585 -15.28 0.83 17.27
C LEU A 585 -14.45 2.09 17.52
N LEU A 586 -14.61 2.70 18.69
CA LEU A 586 -13.90 3.91 19.10
C LEU A 586 -12.96 3.63 20.27
N LYS A 587 -11.71 4.11 20.17
CA LYS A 587 -10.71 4.05 21.24
C LYS A 587 -10.11 5.44 21.46
N GLY A 588 -10.28 6.00 22.65
CA GLY A 588 -9.67 7.27 23.06
C GLY A 588 -8.15 7.13 23.22
N ARG A 589 -7.77 6.21 24.13
CA ARG A 589 -6.40 5.80 24.52
C ARG A 589 -5.92 6.59 25.73
N SER A 590 -5.02 7.56 25.59
CA SER A 590 -4.51 8.30 26.74
C SER A 590 -4.81 9.79 26.58
N GLY A 591 -5.49 10.37 27.56
CA GLY A 591 -5.93 11.76 27.54
C GLY A 591 -7.37 11.88 28.01
N GLU A 592 -7.92 13.09 28.11
CA GLU A 592 -9.32 13.30 28.46
C GLU A 592 -10.20 13.31 27.20
N ASP A 593 -10.70 12.14 26.83
CA ASP A 593 -11.31 11.92 25.51
C ASP A 593 -12.84 12.09 25.51
N ARG A 594 -13.39 12.41 24.33
CA ARG A 594 -14.84 12.46 24.08
C ARG A 594 -15.22 11.53 22.94
N LEU A 595 -15.86 10.42 23.26
CA LEU A 595 -16.30 9.41 22.30
C LEU A 595 -17.83 9.44 22.15
N MET A 596 -18.30 9.46 20.91
CA MET A 596 -19.72 9.36 20.56
C MET A 596 -19.92 8.28 19.49
N GLY A 597 -20.64 7.21 19.82
CA GLY A 597 -20.95 6.11 18.91
C GLY A 597 -21.89 6.57 17.79
N GLY A 598 -23.12 6.93 18.16
CA GLY A 598 -24.11 7.48 17.25
C GLY A 598 -25.31 6.57 17.15
N GLY A 599 -25.51 5.91 16.00
CA GLY A 599 -26.56 4.91 15.86
C GLY A 599 -25.99 3.62 15.31
N GLY A 600 -26.34 2.50 15.91
CA GLY A 600 -25.70 1.20 15.65
C GLY A 600 -25.29 0.60 16.99
N ALA A 601 -24.87 -0.66 16.99
CA ALA A 601 -24.35 -1.31 18.20
C ALA A 601 -22.84 -1.06 18.29
N ASP A 602 -22.45 -0.05 19.08
CA ASP A 602 -21.11 0.50 19.10
C ASP A 602 -20.26 -0.04 20.27
N ILE A 603 -18.94 0.01 20.10
CA ILE A 603 -17.97 -0.30 21.16
C ILE A 603 -17.10 0.92 21.41
N LEU A 604 -17.24 1.54 22.57
CA LEU A 604 -16.49 2.71 23.00
C LEU A 604 -15.52 2.35 24.13
N LYS A 605 -14.25 2.75 23.99
CA LYS A 605 -13.20 2.52 25.01
C LYS A 605 -12.42 3.81 25.28
N GLY A 606 -12.58 4.39 26.46
CA GLY A 606 -11.77 5.56 26.89
C GLY A 606 -10.30 5.18 27.10
N ASN A 607 -10.09 4.11 27.88
CA ASN A 607 -8.82 3.58 28.37
C ASN A 607 -8.21 4.40 29.52
N GLY A 608 -7.47 5.48 29.29
CA GLY A 608 -6.77 6.20 30.35
C GLY A 608 -6.99 7.69 30.30
N GLY A 609 -7.46 8.27 31.40
CA GLY A 609 -7.89 9.67 31.48
C GLY A 609 -9.32 9.75 32.00
N SER A 610 -9.85 10.97 32.17
CA SER A 610 -11.24 11.14 32.62
C SER A 610 -12.13 11.40 31.41
N ASP A 611 -12.77 10.34 30.91
CA ASP A 611 -13.37 10.34 29.59
C ASP A 611 -14.88 10.59 29.62
N LEU A 612 -15.42 11.06 28.49
CA LEU A 612 -16.86 11.13 28.23
C LEU A 612 -17.23 10.19 27.08
N LEU A 613 -17.98 9.14 27.38
CA LEU A 613 -18.47 8.16 26.41
C LEU A 613 -19.98 8.25 26.28
N LYS A 614 -20.48 8.29 25.03
CA LYS A 614 -21.91 8.25 24.72
C LYS A 614 -22.16 7.20 23.64
N GLY A 615 -22.97 6.18 23.94
CA GLY A 615 -23.35 5.14 22.99
C GLY A 615 -24.25 5.72 21.91
N GLY A 616 -25.45 6.13 22.30
CA GLY A 616 -26.41 6.79 21.44
C GLY A 616 -27.69 5.97 21.35
N GLY A 617 -27.88 5.24 20.27
CA GLY A 617 -29.05 4.37 20.11
C GLY A 617 -28.66 2.99 19.60
N SER A 618 -29.41 1.97 20.02
CA SER A 618 -29.12 0.52 19.92
C SER A 618 -28.23 0.02 21.07
N ASP A 619 -27.96 -1.28 21.10
CA ASP A 619 -27.29 -1.94 22.23
C ASP A 619 -25.76 -1.69 22.18
N ASP A 620 -25.28 -0.79 23.03
CA ASP A 620 -23.90 -0.30 23.03
C ASP A 620 -23.05 -0.90 24.15
N ARG A 621 -21.73 -0.89 23.95
CA ARG A 621 -20.75 -1.28 24.97
C ARG A 621 -19.75 -0.17 25.26
N LEU A 622 -19.85 0.42 26.45
CA LEU A 622 -19.02 1.52 26.91
C LEU A 622 -18.07 1.05 28.01
N ILE A 623 -16.77 1.31 27.83
CA ILE A 623 -15.72 1.00 28.81
C ILE A 623 -14.90 2.26 29.05
N GLY A 624 -15.01 2.85 30.25
CA GLY A 624 -14.26 4.04 30.65
C GLY A 624 -12.77 3.73 30.74
N GLY A 625 -12.37 2.97 31.75
CA GLY A 625 -10.99 2.54 31.97
C GLY A 625 -10.44 3.07 33.29
N GLY A 626 -9.37 3.84 33.25
CA GLY A 626 -8.75 4.45 34.41
C GLY A 626 -8.96 5.96 34.42
N GLY A 627 -9.60 6.48 35.47
CA GLY A 627 -9.95 7.89 35.60
C GLY A 627 -11.39 8.05 36.11
N ALA A 628 -11.88 9.28 36.17
CA ALA A 628 -13.23 9.56 36.61
C ALA A 628 -14.16 9.76 35.41
N ASP A 629 -14.66 8.67 34.85
CA ASP A 629 -15.35 8.66 33.57
C ASP A 629 -16.85 8.97 33.67
N ILE A 630 -17.41 9.51 32.58
CA ILE A 630 -18.84 9.71 32.41
C ILE A 630 -19.31 8.84 31.23
N LEU A 631 -20.17 7.86 31.51
CA LEU A 631 -20.72 6.94 30.52
C LEU A 631 -22.23 7.16 30.40
N GLN A 632 -22.72 7.29 29.17
CA GLN A 632 -24.14 7.41 28.85
C GLN A 632 -24.48 6.39 27.77
N GLY A 633 -25.31 5.39 28.08
CA GLY A 633 -25.73 4.35 27.14
C GLY A 633 -26.61 4.96 26.05
N GLY A 634 -27.78 5.43 26.44
CA GLY A 634 -28.71 6.12 25.54
C GLY A 634 -30.01 5.36 25.43
N GLY A 635 -30.33 4.82 24.27
CA GLY A 635 -31.47 3.91 24.11
C GLY A 635 -31.01 2.58 23.54
N GLY A 636 -31.52 1.46 24.03
CA GLY A 636 -30.97 0.12 23.76
C GLY A 636 -30.66 -0.58 25.07
N SER A 637 -30.29 -1.86 25.01
CA SER A 637 -29.81 -2.60 26.17
C SER A 637 -28.29 -2.51 26.24
N ASP A 638 -27.80 -1.58 27.05
CA ASP A 638 -26.40 -1.17 27.05
C ASP A 638 -25.56 -1.86 28.13
N LEU A 639 -24.26 -2.00 27.86
CA LEU A 639 -23.27 -2.47 28.84
C LEU A 639 -22.28 -1.34 29.16
N LEU A 640 -22.36 -0.79 30.37
CA LEU A 640 -21.51 0.30 30.84
C LEU A 640 -20.55 -0.17 31.92
N LYS A 641 -19.26 0.09 31.74
CA LYS A 641 -18.22 -0.21 32.73
C LYS A 641 -17.30 0.98 32.92
N SER A 642 -17.33 1.64 34.08
CA SER A 642 -16.41 2.77 34.31
C SER A 642 -14.99 2.29 34.58
N GLY A 643 -14.78 1.29 35.44
CA GLY A 643 -13.43 0.79 35.72
C GLY A 643 -12.92 1.29 37.07
N GLY A 644 -11.88 2.13 37.10
CA GLY A 644 -11.31 2.63 38.36
C GLY A 644 -11.17 4.14 38.41
N GLY A 645 -11.56 4.78 39.52
CA GLY A 645 -11.37 6.24 39.72
C GLY A 645 -12.64 7.02 40.10
N GLY A 646 -13.82 6.35 40.10
CA GLY A 646 -15.11 6.95 40.41
C GLY A 646 -15.84 7.44 39.17
N GLY A 647 -16.80 6.66 38.68
CA GLY A 647 -17.56 6.89 37.46
C GLY A 647 -18.95 7.46 37.66
N ARG A 648 -19.50 8.05 36.59
CA ARG A 648 -20.90 8.45 36.47
C ARG A 648 -21.53 7.72 35.30
N LEU A 649 -22.36 6.73 35.60
CA LEU A 649 -23.00 5.87 34.60
C LEU A 649 -24.49 6.21 34.54
N ALA A 650 -25.01 6.35 33.33
CA ALA A 650 -26.44 6.42 33.06
C ALA A 650 -26.76 5.45 31.91
N GLY A 651 -27.58 4.43 32.17
CA GLY A 651 -28.00 3.46 31.16
C GLY A 651 -28.87 4.14 30.11
N GLY A 652 -30.05 4.59 30.53
CA GLY A 652 -30.93 5.39 29.69
C GLY A 652 -32.26 4.70 29.49
N GLY A 653 -32.52 4.13 28.31
CA GLY A 653 -33.74 3.39 28.07
C GLY A 653 -33.50 2.05 27.42
N GLY A 654 -34.11 0.99 27.92
CA GLY A 654 -33.79 -0.40 27.61
C GLY A 654 -33.24 -1.09 28.87
N ASP A 655 -32.99 -2.40 28.78
CA ASP A 655 -32.54 -3.17 29.95
C ASP A 655 -31.01 -3.12 30.02
N ASP A 656 -30.46 -2.29 30.91
CA ASP A 656 -29.04 -1.95 30.94
C ASP A 656 -28.24 -2.71 32.00
N SER A 657 -26.94 -2.90 31.76
CA SER A 657 -26.00 -3.44 32.74
C SER A 657 -24.89 -2.45 33.08
N LEU A 658 -24.91 -1.93 34.31
CA LEU A 658 -23.99 -0.90 34.79
C LEU A 658 -23.01 -1.48 35.82
N GLN A 659 -21.72 -1.27 35.59
CA GLN A 659 -20.65 -1.67 36.51
C GLN A 659 -19.74 -0.47 36.84
N GLY A 660 -19.79 0.02 38.07
CA GLY A 660 -18.95 1.12 38.55
C GLY A 660 -17.47 0.72 38.62
N GLY A 661 -17.19 -0.34 39.37
CA GLY A 661 -15.86 -0.92 39.49
C GLY A 661 -15.21 -0.53 40.81
N GLY A 662 -14.14 0.24 40.78
CA GLY A 662 -13.47 0.75 41.98
C GLY A 662 -13.60 2.26 42.09
N GLY A 663 -13.98 2.79 43.25
CA GLY A 663 -14.00 4.23 43.47
C GLY A 663 -15.24 4.67 44.22
N ARG A 664 -15.76 5.85 43.90
CA ARG A 664 -17.08 6.28 44.36
C ARG A 664 -17.91 6.58 43.13
N ASP A 665 -18.83 5.69 42.84
CA ASP A 665 -19.57 5.67 41.60
C ASP A 665 -21.00 6.23 41.79
N LEU A 666 -21.53 6.82 40.72
CA LEU A 666 -22.95 7.18 40.60
C LEU A 666 -23.54 6.42 39.42
N LEU A 667 -24.43 5.47 39.70
CA LEU A 667 -25.11 4.65 38.71
C LEU A 667 -26.58 5.03 38.65
N LYS A 668 -27.10 5.19 37.43
CA LYS A 668 -28.52 5.38 37.13
C LYS A 668 -28.92 4.41 36.04
N GLY A 669 -29.84 3.50 36.31
CA GLY A 669 -30.38 2.54 35.34
C GLY A 669 -31.11 3.30 34.25
N GLY A 670 -32.32 3.77 34.55
CA GLY A 670 -33.10 4.57 33.63
C GLY A 670 -34.50 4.00 33.48
N SER A 671 -34.93 3.72 32.26
CA SER A 671 -36.19 3.00 32.02
C SER A 671 -35.89 1.63 31.46
N GLY A 672 -36.47 0.57 32.01
CA GLY A 672 -36.14 -0.81 31.64
C GLY A 672 -35.71 -1.59 32.86
N ASP A 673 -35.53 -2.89 32.72
CA ASP A 673 -35.16 -3.76 33.83
C ASP A 673 -33.62 -3.79 33.95
N ASP A 674 -33.06 -2.95 34.81
CA ASP A 674 -31.63 -2.67 34.83
C ASP A 674 -30.87 -3.51 35.87
N ARG A 675 -29.60 -3.84 35.58
CA ARG A 675 -28.69 -4.50 36.53
C ARG A 675 -27.53 -3.58 36.91
N LEU A 676 -27.52 -3.11 38.15
CA LEU A 676 -26.55 -2.14 38.67
C LEU A 676 -25.59 -2.77 39.69
N ALA A 677 -24.30 -2.73 39.41
CA ALA A 677 -23.24 -3.15 40.32
C ALA A 677 -22.28 -1.98 40.61
N GLY A 678 -22.33 -1.44 41.83
CA GLY A 678 -21.41 -0.37 42.25
C GLY A 678 -19.96 -0.84 42.18
N GLY A 679 -19.69 -2.01 42.77
CA GLY A 679 -18.35 -2.55 42.88
C GLY A 679 -17.77 -2.22 44.25
N GLY A 680 -16.47 -1.96 44.33
CA GLY A 680 -15.81 -1.59 45.59
C GLY A 680 -15.78 -0.08 45.75
N GLY A 681 -16.38 0.45 46.81
CA GLY A 681 -16.53 1.88 46.90
C GLY A 681 -17.49 2.36 47.96
N ASN A 682 -17.95 3.60 47.80
CA ASN A 682 -19.13 4.07 48.54
C ASN A 682 -20.07 4.68 47.51
N ASP A 683 -20.87 3.83 46.89
CA ASP A 683 -21.52 4.16 45.63
C ASP A 683 -22.95 4.65 45.85
N LYS A 684 -23.48 5.38 44.87
CA LYS A 684 -24.90 5.76 44.83
C LYS A 684 -25.55 5.16 43.58
N LEU A 685 -26.55 4.32 43.79
CA LEU A 685 -27.26 3.57 42.77
C LEU A 685 -28.72 4.04 42.74
N ALA A 686 -29.29 4.18 41.55
CA ALA A 686 -30.70 4.45 41.34
C ALA A 686 -31.17 3.64 40.13
N GLY A 687 -32.14 2.74 40.32
CA GLY A 687 -32.68 1.92 39.22
C GLY A 687 -33.62 2.73 38.33
N GLN A 688 -34.39 3.62 38.97
CA GLN A 688 -35.39 4.50 38.39
C GLN A 688 -36.68 3.78 37.98
N GLY A 689 -36.85 3.33 36.74
CA GLY A 689 -38.12 2.79 36.29
C GLY A 689 -37.96 1.43 35.64
N GLY A 690 -38.57 0.39 36.20
CA GLY A 690 -38.47 -0.98 35.72
C GLY A 690 -38.46 -1.93 36.91
N ALA A 691 -38.09 -3.18 36.68
CA ALA A 691 -37.75 -4.14 37.72
C ALA A 691 -36.24 -4.32 37.79
N ASP A 692 -35.61 -3.61 38.72
CA ASP A 692 -34.15 -3.46 38.75
C ASP A 692 -33.47 -4.46 39.67
N VAL A 693 -32.21 -4.80 39.37
CA VAL A 693 -31.37 -5.67 40.18
C VAL A 693 -30.11 -4.94 40.65
N PHE A 694 -30.02 -4.70 41.96
CA PHE A 694 -28.87 -4.08 42.61
C PHE A 694 -27.91 -5.16 43.14
N VAL A 695 -26.70 -5.21 42.59
CA VAL A 695 -25.74 -6.30 42.79
C VAL A 695 -24.63 -5.90 43.73
N PHE A 696 -24.42 -6.70 44.77
CA PHE A 696 -23.43 -6.45 45.79
C PHE A 696 -22.54 -7.69 46.01
N ALA A 697 -21.26 -7.55 45.70
CA ALA A 697 -20.25 -8.58 45.93
C ALA A 697 -19.42 -8.32 47.20
N GLY A 698 -18.59 -9.27 47.62
CA GLY A 698 -17.70 -9.11 48.77
C GLY A 698 -16.80 -7.87 48.65
N GLY A 699 -16.79 -7.03 49.69
CA GLY A 699 -15.96 -5.81 49.73
C GLY A 699 -16.57 -4.62 48.99
N HIS A 700 -17.89 -4.61 48.79
CA HIS A 700 -18.60 -3.52 48.10
C HIS A 700 -18.51 -2.16 48.78
N GLY A 701 -18.39 -2.14 50.12
CA GLY A 701 -18.15 -0.92 50.88
C GLY A 701 -19.40 -0.34 51.53
N ARG A 702 -19.72 0.95 51.30
CA ARG A 702 -20.89 1.61 51.89
C ARG A 702 -21.73 2.31 50.84
N ASP A 703 -22.72 1.58 50.36
CA ASP A 703 -23.48 1.98 49.19
C ASP A 703 -24.86 2.50 49.57
N THR A 704 -25.41 3.33 48.70
CA THR A 704 -26.74 3.92 48.82
C THR A 704 -27.57 3.57 47.60
N VAL A 705 -28.75 2.97 47.82
CA VAL A 705 -29.77 2.80 46.78
C VAL A 705 -30.86 3.85 47.03
N ALA A 706 -31.11 4.68 46.02
CA ALA A 706 -31.90 5.89 46.17
C ALA A 706 -33.42 5.68 46.08
N ASP A 707 -33.86 4.65 45.35
CA ASP A 707 -35.23 4.52 44.88
C ASP A 707 -35.76 3.08 44.82
N PHE A 708 -35.18 2.17 45.62
CA PHE A 708 -35.60 0.76 45.67
C PHE A 708 -37.11 0.60 45.90
N VAL A 709 -37.75 -0.24 45.08
CA VAL A 709 -39.19 -0.56 45.12
C VAL A 709 -39.38 -2.01 45.55
N PRO A 710 -39.77 -2.28 46.81
CA PRO A 710 -40.00 -3.65 47.29
C PRO A 710 -41.05 -4.41 46.47
N GLY A 711 -40.81 -5.69 46.24
CA GLY A 711 -41.63 -6.59 45.43
C GLY A 711 -41.55 -6.35 43.91
N THR A 712 -40.72 -5.41 43.47
CA THR A 712 -40.44 -5.13 42.05
C THR A 712 -38.94 -5.25 41.78
N ASP A 713 -38.13 -4.54 42.57
CA ASP A 713 -36.67 -4.59 42.49
C ASP A 713 -36.10 -5.73 43.35
N LEU A 714 -34.87 -6.13 43.03
CA LEU A 714 -34.13 -7.18 43.73
C LEU A 714 -32.76 -6.70 44.20
N ILE A 715 -32.35 -7.16 45.37
CA ILE A 715 -30.97 -7.03 45.88
C ILE A 715 -30.28 -8.39 45.69
N ASP A 716 -29.29 -8.43 44.79
CA ASP A 716 -28.47 -9.60 44.52
C ASP A 716 -27.23 -9.63 45.41
N LEU A 717 -27.22 -10.58 46.36
CA LEU A 717 -26.15 -10.84 47.32
C LEU A 717 -25.39 -12.12 47.02
N GLY A 718 -25.56 -12.76 45.85
CA GLY A 718 -24.91 -14.03 45.52
C GLY A 718 -23.38 -13.97 45.44
N GLY A 719 -22.82 -12.76 45.35
CA GLY A 719 -21.38 -12.50 45.46
C GLY A 719 -20.91 -12.04 46.85
N ALA A 720 -21.81 -11.85 47.81
CA ALA A 720 -21.53 -11.42 49.18
C ALA A 720 -21.51 -12.60 50.16
N ALA A 721 -20.98 -12.39 51.36
CA ALA A 721 -20.85 -13.42 52.40
C ALA A 721 -22.15 -13.65 53.21
N ALA A 722 -23.32 -13.50 52.59
CA ALA A 722 -24.62 -13.65 53.24
C ALA A 722 -25.29 -14.95 52.77
N ASP A 723 -25.56 -15.87 53.71
CA ASP A 723 -26.08 -17.22 53.39
C ASP A 723 -27.63 -17.30 53.37
N GLY A 724 -28.34 -16.16 53.52
CA GLY A 724 -29.80 -16.08 53.52
C GLY A 724 -30.38 -14.88 54.28
N PHE A 725 -31.68 -14.62 54.09
CA PHE A 725 -32.37 -13.42 54.61
C PHE A 725 -32.33 -13.29 56.13
N ASP A 726 -32.54 -14.39 56.86
CA ASP A 726 -32.48 -14.43 58.32
C ASP A 726 -31.08 -14.05 58.87
N GLY A 727 -30.04 -14.12 58.04
CA GLY A 727 -28.67 -13.75 58.38
C GLY A 727 -28.34 -12.27 58.21
N LEU A 728 -29.24 -11.47 57.61
CA LEU A 728 -29.00 -10.06 57.35
C LEU A 728 -29.27 -9.20 58.60
N ASN A 729 -28.38 -8.23 58.85
CA ASN A 729 -28.61 -7.23 59.89
C ASN A 729 -29.34 -6.01 59.30
N ILE A 730 -30.67 -6.03 59.36
CA ILE A 730 -31.54 -4.96 58.84
C ILE A 730 -32.00 -4.06 59.98
N SER A 731 -31.70 -2.76 59.90
CA SER A 731 -32.00 -1.79 60.97
C SER A 731 -32.50 -0.45 60.42
N ARG A 732 -33.27 0.27 61.24
CA ARG A 732 -33.74 1.62 60.91
C ARG A 732 -32.60 2.62 61.09
N ALA A 733 -32.45 3.53 60.12
CA ALA A 733 -31.58 4.69 60.22
C ALA A 733 -32.36 5.97 59.85
N ASP A 734 -31.79 7.13 60.17
CA ASP A 734 -32.38 8.41 59.78
C ASP A 734 -32.42 8.51 58.25
N GLY A 735 -33.62 8.70 57.70
CA GLY A 735 -33.85 8.79 56.26
C GLY A 735 -33.91 7.46 55.50
N GLY A 736 -33.87 6.29 56.16
CA GLY A 736 -33.92 5.02 55.41
C GLY A 736 -33.73 3.73 56.22
N THR A 737 -33.30 2.68 55.53
CA THR A 737 -33.00 1.35 56.09
C THR A 737 -31.54 0.99 55.83
N LEU A 738 -30.85 0.46 56.84
CA LEU A 738 -29.46 0.01 56.74
C LEU A 738 -29.40 -1.51 56.81
N ILE A 739 -28.75 -2.13 55.82
CA ILE A 739 -28.52 -3.57 55.71
C ILE A 739 -27.02 -3.84 55.84
N GLY A 740 -26.65 -4.65 56.83
CA GLY A 740 -25.28 -5.14 57.00
C GLY A 740 -25.10 -6.51 56.34
N THR A 741 -24.13 -6.62 55.42
CA THR A 741 -23.84 -7.86 54.66
C THR A 741 -22.58 -8.58 55.16
N GLY A 742 -22.04 -8.19 56.31
CA GLY A 742 -20.78 -8.71 56.87
C GLY A 742 -19.50 -8.15 56.22
N SER A 743 -19.53 -7.90 54.91
CA SER A 743 -18.39 -7.35 54.13
C SER A 743 -18.58 -5.89 53.68
N GLY A 744 -19.75 -5.31 53.92
CA GLY A 744 -20.09 -3.93 53.60
C GLY A 744 -21.45 -3.52 54.22
N ARG A 745 -21.98 -2.38 53.76
CA ARG A 745 -23.28 -1.84 54.19
C ARG A 745 -24.04 -1.26 53.01
N ILE A 746 -25.34 -1.54 52.96
CA ILE A 746 -26.26 -0.99 51.96
C ILE A 746 -27.25 -0.10 52.70
N PHE A 747 -27.42 1.14 52.26
CA PHE A 747 -28.43 2.07 52.75
C PHE A 747 -29.52 2.26 51.69
N LEU A 748 -30.76 1.93 52.02
CA LEU A 748 -31.92 2.16 51.16
C LEU A 748 -32.62 3.45 51.61
N GLU A 749 -32.63 4.48 50.75
CA GLU A 749 -33.27 5.77 51.01
C GLU A 749 -34.80 5.60 51.15
N ASP A 750 -35.41 6.35 52.09
CA ASP A 750 -36.85 6.47 52.32
C ASP A 750 -37.66 5.17 52.60
N LEU A 751 -36.98 4.03 52.79
CA LEU A 751 -37.60 2.75 53.14
C LEU A 751 -37.57 2.44 54.63
N ARG A 752 -38.58 1.70 55.12
CA ARG A 752 -38.61 1.14 56.48
C ARG A 752 -38.25 -0.35 56.45
N PRO A 753 -37.56 -0.88 57.50
CA PRO A 753 -37.16 -2.29 57.53
C PRO A 753 -38.30 -3.29 57.33
N GLY A 754 -39.50 -3.02 57.86
CA GLY A 754 -40.66 -3.91 57.75
C GLY A 754 -41.35 -3.92 56.38
N GLN A 755 -40.81 -3.22 55.39
CA GLN A 755 -41.29 -3.26 54.00
C GLN A 755 -40.49 -4.22 53.12
N LEU A 756 -39.44 -4.84 53.68
CA LEU A 756 -38.60 -5.81 52.99
C LEU A 756 -38.94 -7.23 53.47
N ASP A 757 -38.94 -8.19 52.55
CA ASP A 757 -39.01 -9.61 52.85
C ASP A 757 -37.96 -10.42 52.06
N ALA A 758 -38.01 -11.75 52.16
CA ALA A 758 -37.00 -12.61 51.57
C ALA A 758 -37.06 -12.65 50.02
N ASP A 759 -38.21 -12.30 49.42
CA ASP A 759 -38.39 -12.33 47.96
C ASP A 759 -37.73 -11.10 47.29
N ASP A 760 -37.41 -10.05 48.06
CA ASP A 760 -36.64 -8.89 47.61
C ASP A 760 -35.13 -9.19 47.42
N PHE A 761 -34.67 -10.40 47.74
CA PHE A 761 -33.25 -10.75 47.78
C PHE A 761 -32.91 -12.01 46.98
N LEU A 762 -31.75 -11.99 46.32
CA LEU A 762 -31.11 -13.18 45.74
C LEU A 762 -29.85 -13.50 46.57
N PHE A 763 -29.63 -14.79 46.87
CA PHE A 763 -28.51 -15.29 47.68
C PHE A 763 -27.67 -16.33 46.92
#